data_AF-A0A8B6HKG0-F1
#
_entry.id   AF-A0A8B6HKG0-F1
#
_cell.length_a   1.000
_cell.length_b   1.000
_cell.length_c   1.000
_cell.angle_alpha   90.00
_cell.angle_beta   90.00
_cell.angle_gamma   90.00
#
_symmetry.space_group_name_H-M   'P 1'
#
loop_
_entity.id
_entity.type
_entity.pdbx_description
1 polymer ?
#
loop_
_entity_poly.entity_id
_entity_poly.type
_entity_poly.pdbx_seq_one_letter_code
_entity_poly.pdbx_strand_id
1 'polypeptide(L)'
;MVLMQTAKTKIGNPTNSMQQETRILFDSGSQRTYIFQKLANKLKLKGEKEEEIKLITFGSDKPKIVKTSSTKLNIKLNNGKFFSIVANIVPVISGSIQRKRIDISSVEHLKHFVKDVELADDIPLRSESSSVELLIGNDYYLDLILSQRIEIQPGLYLLASKLGWILTGRSQEMDDEKTESGLLILSNTGDMMMTNHNTTDSSVSVIPDITDLWNLDSIGITEQIENVGDSKAMETFKETLQYENMRYFVKWPWKEEKYELPVNRELAMGRLKSCVARMRNKPELMTQYNSVIQDQLTKGIIELVDEKGVDGRKHFIPHHAVITPQKSTTKMRIVYDASAKMNKDVNSLNECLYRGPVMLRNLCGILIRFRLYRIALVADIEKAFLQVGLQNSDRDVTRFLWLKDIENFSLNNENIQEFRFCRVPFGVISSPFLLAATIESHLNKYNTPTAEQIRNNIYVDNLITGANTVTDALTHYSESKQIFKDASMNLREWISNSQSVNDFILPEDKPKVNQTKVLGHLWNIENDTLSVKHSQSFINSGNITKRKTLKEISEVFDPLGLFSPILISGKIFLQDLWKKHLRWDDELQGTDSLKWGSIQAELQQLSECQISRSIGIMTGDDRVQYRLLCFCDASGSAYAIVIYLHQTSSKSSKCDLIFSKSRLAPVKGMTIPRLELMAVLIGVRCLAFVKGELNVPIETIYLWTDSQCVLKWISTKKDLGVFVKNRITEIKIHKDVKFLYVSTKENPADVATRGTSTRLLCDNSLWWHGPEWLLSDIHQWKIFTCEDVLAKQEYKCELKVGKKTTESSALLCTKEIEGNQIETPYGIQCKNFSSYYKLIRVTAWVERFISRIKKISVKTSKILT
;
A
#
# COMPACT_ATOMS: atom_id res chain seq x y z
N MET A 1 -18.98 -6.15 -20.09
CA MET A 1 -17.69 -6.78 -20.50
C MET A 1 -17.15 -6.16 -21.80
N VAL A 2 -15.83 -6.00 -21.98
CA VAL A 2 -15.22 -5.48 -23.23
C VAL A 2 -14.40 -6.56 -23.95
N LEU A 3 -14.63 -6.76 -25.24
CA LEU A 3 -13.91 -7.70 -26.11
C LEU A 3 -12.83 -6.99 -26.93
N MET A 4 -11.60 -7.46 -26.80
CA MET A 4 -10.43 -6.97 -27.53
C MET A 4 -10.45 -7.47 -28.98
N GLN A 5 -9.79 -6.73 -29.88
CA GLN A 5 -9.67 -7.09 -31.29
C GLN A 5 -8.58 -8.14 -31.48
N THR A 6 -8.96 -9.43 -31.46
CA THR A 6 -8.02 -10.54 -31.64
C THR A 6 -8.31 -11.35 -32.91
N ALA A 7 -7.27 -11.96 -33.47
CA ALA A 7 -7.34 -12.89 -34.60
C ALA A 7 -6.36 -14.05 -34.40
N LYS A 8 -6.66 -15.24 -34.93
CA LYS A 8 -5.74 -16.38 -35.05
C LYS A 8 -5.39 -16.61 -36.51
N THR A 9 -4.10 -16.68 -36.80
CA THR A 9 -3.63 -17.06 -38.13
C THR A 9 -2.21 -17.62 -38.08
N LYS A 10 -1.72 -18.13 -39.21
CA LYS A 10 -0.35 -18.62 -39.36
C LYS A 10 0.62 -17.47 -39.65
N ILE A 11 1.65 -17.36 -38.82
CA ILE A 11 2.79 -16.47 -39.02
C ILE A 11 3.95 -17.28 -39.58
N GLY A 12 4.49 -16.85 -40.72
CA GLY A 12 5.59 -17.49 -41.41
C GLY A 12 6.87 -16.64 -41.41
N ASN A 13 8.01 -17.32 -41.44
CA ASN A 13 9.28 -16.67 -41.76
C ASN A 13 9.33 -16.43 -43.29
N PRO A 14 9.75 -15.26 -43.79
CA PRO A 14 9.85 -15.02 -45.24
C PRO A 14 11.00 -15.77 -45.91
N THR A 15 11.99 -16.21 -45.13
CA THR A 15 13.25 -16.81 -45.63
C THR A 15 13.31 -18.33 -45.45
N ASN A 16 12.35 -18.93 -44.75
CA ASN A 16 12.25 -20.38 -44.60
C ASN A 16 10.76 -20.82 -44.61
N SER A 17 10.49 -22.11 -44.79
CA SER A 17 9.10 -22.61 -44.86
C SER A 17 8.43 -22.79 -43.48
N MET A 18 9.01 -22.29 -42.38
CA MET A 18 8.44 -22.44 -41.04
C MET A 18 7.25 -21.50 -40.84
N GLN A 19 6.17 -22.07 -40.30
CA GLN A 19 4.95 -21.35 -39.98
C GLN A 19 4.43 -21.78 -38.61
N GLN A 20 3.83 -20.84 -37.89
CA GLN A 20 3.22 -21.09 -36.60
C GLN A 20 1.86 -20.41 -36.49
N GLU A 21 0.84 -21.17 -36.10
CA GLU A 21 -0.42 -20.59 -35.68
C GLU A 21 -0.22 -19.74 -34.42
N THR A 22 -0.69 -18.50 -34.49
CA THR A 22 -0.40 -17.44 -33.53
C THR A 22 -1.65 -16.59 -33.33
N ARG A 23 -1.90 -16.18 -32.08
CA ARG A 23 -2.93 -15.19 -31.76
C ARG A 23 -2.35 -13.78 -31.81
N ILE A 24 -3.00 -12.94 -32.60
CA ILE A 24 -2.66 -11.56 -32.91
C ILE A 24 -3.61 -10.64 -32.13
N LEU A 25 -3.07 -9.56 -31.56
CA LEU A 25 -3.84 -8.44 -31.01
C LEU A 25 -3.68 -7.22 -31.92
N PHE A 26 -4.80 -6.59 -32.26
CA PHE A 26 -4.80 -5.30 -32.95
C PHE A 26 -4.92 -4.17 -31.93
N ASP A 27 -3.93 -3.27 -31.91
CA ASP A 27 -3.88 -2.13 -30.99
C ASP A 27 -3.63 -0.83 -31.76
N SER A 28 -4.71 -0.08 -32.01
CA SER A 28 -4.63 1.24 -32.65
C SER A 28 -3.92 2.30 -31.80
N GLY A 29 -3.70 2.04 -30.51
CA GLY A 29 -2.92 2.90 -29.61
C GLY A 29 -1.40 2.66 -29.70
N SER A 30 -0.98 1.53 -30.26
CA SER A 30 0.43 1.25 -30.53
C SER A 30 0.87 1.88 -31.85
N GLN A 31 2.00 2.59 -31.85
CA GLN A 31 2.55 3.19 -33.07
C GLN A 31 3.26 2.18 -33.98
N ARG A 32 3.70 1.04 -33.43
CA ARG A 32 4.49 0.03 -34.13
C ARG A 32 3.99 -1.38 -33.84
N THR A 33 4.37 -2.30 -34.71
CA THR A 33 4.10 -3.73 -34.59
C THR A 33 5.23 -4.47 -33.86
N TYR A 34 4.86 -5.37 -32.94
CA TYR A 34 5.80 -6.08 -32.06
C TYR A 34 5.58 -7.60 -32.08
N ILE A 35 6.67 -8.37 -32.07
CA ILE A 35 6.65 -9.84 -31.99
C ILE A 35 7.34 -10.33 -30.71
N PHE A 36 6.75 -11.34 -30.07
CA PHE A 36 7.28 -11.97 -28.87
C PHE A 36 8.57 -12.73 -29.17
N GLN A 37 9.62 -12.51 -28.37
CA GLN A 37 10.93 -13.12 -28.56
C GLN A 37 10.88 -14.65 -28.69
N LYS A 38 10.05 -15.35 -27.89
CA LYS A 38 9.94 -16.82 -27.99
C LYS A 38 9.39 -17.26 -29.34
N LEU A 39 8.40 -16.55 -29.89
CA LEU A 39 7.86 -16.85 -31.21
C LEU A 39 8.87 -16.54 -32.31
N ALA A 40 9.58 -15.41 -32.22
CA ALA A 40 10.64 -15.05 -33.16
C ALA A 40 11.76 -16.11 -33.19
N ASN A 41 12.17 -16.61 -32.01
CA ASN A 41 13.16 -17.68 -31.90
C ASN A 41 12.62 -19.00 -32.49
N LYS A 42 11.35 -19.34 -32.25
CA LYS A 42 10.72 -20.56 -32.77
C LYS A 42 10.61 -20.55 -34.30
N LEU A 43 10.33 -19.40 -34.91
CA LEU A 43 10.30 -19.20 -36.36
C LEU A 43 11.70 -18.98 -36.97
N LYS A 44 12.75 -18.92 -36.15
CA LYS A 44 14.13 -18.61 -36.56
C LYS A 44 14.23 -17.28 -37.33
N LEU A 45 13.49 -16.27 -36.90
CA LEU A 45 13.54 -14.93 -37.48
C LEU A 45 14.88 -14.27 -37.14
N LYS A 46 15.60 -13.76 -38.14
CA LYS A 46 16.84 -13.01 -37.92
C LYS A 46 16.50 -11.54 -37.67
N GLY A 47 17.06 -10.95 -36.62
CA GLY A 47 17.04 -9.51 -36.42
C GLY A 47 17.99 -8.85 -37.41
N GLU A 48 17.50 -7.92 -38.23
CA GLU A 48 18.30 -7.25 -39.26
C GLU A 48 19.06 -6.05 -38.68
N LYS A 49 18.38 -5.23 -37.85
CA LYS A 49 18.93 -3.99 -37.32
C LYS A 49 18.49 -3.80 -35.87
N GLU A 50 19.45 -3.57 -34.97
CA GLU A 50 19.14 -3.13 -33.61
C GLU A 50 18.78 -1.64 -33.61
N GLU A 51 17.69 -1.30 -32.94
CA GLU A 51 17.24 0.05 -32.73
C GLU A 51 16.75 0.26 -31.29
N GLU A 52 16.92 1.48 -30.79
CA GLU A 52 16.38 1.90 -29.50
C GLU A 52 15.01 2.55 -29.69
N ILE A 53 13.98 1.93 -29.12
CA ILE A 53 12.60 2.43 -29.16
C ILE A 53 12.25 3.02 -27.81
N LYS A 54 11.61 4.20 -27.82
CA LYS A 54 11.05 4.86 -26.64
C LYS A 54 9.59 4.43 -26.48
N LEU A 55 9.30 3.58 -25.49
CA LEU A 55 7.95 3.11 -25.15
C LEU A 55 7.34 4.01 -24.08
N ILE A 56 6.20 4.64 -24.37
CA ILE A 56 5.40 5.40 -23.40
C ILE A 56 4.13 4.59 -23.14
N THR A 57 3.98 4.04 -21.95
CA THR A 57 2.81 3.22 -21.57
C THR A 57 1.74 4.07 -20.89
N PHE A 58 0.48 3.63 -20.94
CA PHE A 58 -0.65 4.31 -20.32
C PHE A 58 -0.38 4.58 -18.82
N GLY A 59 -0.58 5.82 -18.37
CA GLY A 59 -0.29 6.26 -16.99
C GLY A 59 1.18 6.57 -16.68
N SER A 60 2.10 6.44 -17.65
CA SER A 60 3.51 6.82 -17.49
C SER A 60 3.89 8.02 -18.36
N ASP A 61 4.28 9.12 -17.72
CA ASP A 61 4.84 10.29 -18.43
C ASP A 61 6.35 10.13 -18.72
N LYS A 62 6.94 8.97 -18.41
CA LYS A 62 8.36 8.68 -18.65
C LYS A 62 8.52 7.59 -19.73
N PRO A 63 9.18 7.87 -20.87
CA PRO A 63 9.47 6.86 -21.87
C PRO A 63 10.47 5.83 -21.33
N LYS A 64 10.15 4.54 -21.45
CA LYS A 64 11.09 3.43 -21.26
C LYS A 64 11.84 3.18 -22.57
N ILE A 65 13.16 3.29 -22.56
CA ILE A 65 13.98 2.95 -23.72
C ILE A 65 14.18 1.44 -23.74
N VAL A 66 13.84 0.80 -24.85
CA VAL A 66 14.03 -0.63 -25.08
C VAL A 66 14.82 -0.83 -26.37
N LYS A 67 15.92 -1.58 -26.27
CA LYS A 67 16.66 -2.07 -27.43
C LYS A 67 15.90 -3.23 -28.03
N THR A 68 15.55 -3.11 -29.30
CA THR A 68 14.82 -4.13 -30.06
C THR A 68 15.48 -4.32 -31.40
N SER A 69 15.38 -5.51 -31.98
CA SER A 69 15.77 -5.75 -33.36
C SER A 69 14.54 -5.84 -34.26
N SER A 70 14.60 -5.22 -35.44
CA SER A 70 13.54 -5.35 -36.44
C SER A 70 13.68 -6.65 -37.22
N THR A 71 12.56 -7.32 -37.52
CA THR A 71 12.54 -8.52 -38.36
C THR A 71 11.34 -8.53 -39.30
N LYS A 72 11.46 -9.20 -40.44
CA LYS A 72 10.36 -9.37 -41.41
C LYS A 72 9.63 -10.68 -41.14
N LEU A 73 8.30 -10.65 -41.18
CA LEU A 73 7.45 -11.82 -41.03
C LEU A 73 6.25 -11.76 -41.97
N ASN A 74 5.67 -12.92 -42.28
CA ASN A 74 4.53 -13.05 -43.18
C ASN A 74 3.29 -13.48 -42.39
N ILE A 75 2.20 -12.73 -42.49
CA ILE A 75 0.89 -13.08 -41.92
C ILE A 75 0.06 -13.77 -43.01
N LYS A 76 -0.47 -14.96 -42.74
CA LYS A 76 -1.40 -15.63 -43.65
C LYS A 76 -2.76 -14.94 -43.60
N LEU A 77 -3.26 -14.49 -44.74
CA LEU A 77 -4.58 -13.88 -44.90
C LEU A 77 -5.65 -14.94 -45.16
N ASN A 78 -6.91 -14.57 -44.99
CA ASN A 78 -8.04 -15.49 -45.18
C ASN A 78 -8.17 -16.00 -46.64
N ASN A 79 -7.77 -15.17 -47.61
CA ASN A 79 -7.70 -15.56 -49.03
C ASN A 79 -6.51 -16.48 -49.37
N GLY A 80 -5.78 -16.98 -48.37
CA GLY A 80 -4.64 -17.87 -48.52
C GLY A 80 -3.32 -17.18 -48.88
N LYS A 81 -3.32 -15.88 -49.21
CA LYS A 81 -2.10 -15.10 -49.53
C LYS A 81 -1.36 -14.72 -48.26
N PHE A 82 -0.07 -14.43 -48.38
CA PHE A 82 0.74 -13.91 -47.28
C PHE A 82 0.92 -12.39 -47.41
N PHE A 83 0.80 -11.70 -46.27
CA PHE A 83 1.05 -10.27 -46.13
C PHE A 83 2.32 -10.05 -45.31
N SER A 84 3.35 -9.47 -45.93
CA SER A 84 4.64 -9.24 -45.29
C SER A 84 4.62 -7.96 -44.46
N ILE A 85 5.08 -8.04 -43.22
CA ILE A 85 5.22 -6.92 -42.30
C ILE A 85 6.59 -6.90 -41.62
N VAL A 86 6.96 -5.75 -41.07
CA VAL A 86 8.13 -5.60 -40.20
C VAL A 86 7.67 -5.50 -38.76
N ALA A 87 8.28 -6.27 -37.86
CA ALA A 87 7.96 -6.25 -36.44
C ALA A 87 9.22 -6.09 -35.60
N ASN A 88 9.10 -5.39 -34.47
CA ASN A 88 10.16 -5.28 -33.48
C ASN A 88 10.11 -6.47 -32.51
N ILE A 89 11.24 -7.15 -32.35
CA ILE A 89 11.35 -8.26 -31.41
C ILE A 89 11.46 -7.71 -29.99
N VAL A 90 10.53 -8.10 -29.12
CA VAL A 90 10.47 -7.69 -27.72
C VAL A 90 10.43 -8.89 -26.77
N PRO A 91 10.99 -8.78 -25.54
CA PRO A 91 11.05 -9.91 -24.60
C PRO A 91 9.69 -10.49 -24.25
N VAL A 92 8.67 -9.65 -24.10
CA VAL A 92 7.26 -9.98 -23.82
C VAL A 92 6.40 -8.86 -24.41
N ILE A 93 5.27 -9.19 -25.06
CA ILE A 93 4.31 -8.20 -25.56
C ILE A 93 3.31 -7.81 -24.47
N SER A 94 2.67 -8.79 -23.84
CA SER A 94 1.67 -8.59 -22.78
C SER A 94 1.67 -9.76 -21.78
N GLY A 95 1.04 -9.56 -20.63
CA GLY A 95 0.61 -10.67 -19.76
C GLY A 95 -0.46 -11.54 -20.43
N SER A 96 -0.98 -12.54 -19.72
CA SER A 96 -2.07 -13.36 -20.29
C SER A 96 -3.36 -12.53 -20.40
N ILE A 97 -3.93 -12.44 -21.60
CA ILE A 97 -5.24 -11.82 -21.84
C ILE A 97 -6.32 -12.77 -21.34
N GLN A 98 -7.19 -12.29 -20.45
CA GLN A 98 -8.37 -13.04 -20.05
C GLN A 98 -9.48 -12.86 -21.10
N ARG A 99 -9.82 -13.94 -21.79
CA ARG A 99 -10.98 -13.99 -22.69
C ARG A 99 -12.13 -14.62 -21.92
N LYS A 100 -13.09 -13.82 -21.49
CA LYS A 100 -14.29 -14.28 -20.75
C LYS A 100 -15.27 -14.98 -21.70
N ARG A 101 -16.02 -15.96 -21.18
CA ARG A 101 -17.07 -16.68 -21.92
C ARG A 101 -18.11 -15.67 -22.43
N ILE A 102 -18.57 -15.88 -23.66
CA ILE A 102 -19.76 -15.22 -24.20
C ILE A 102 -20.87 -16.28 -24.15
N ASP A 103 -21.97 -16.00 -23.46
CA ASP A 103 -23.09 -16.92 -23.47
C ASP A 103 -23.81 -16.86 -24.82
N ILE A 104 -23.62 -17.90 -25.63
CA ILE A 104 -24.21 -18.02 -26.97
C ILE A 104 -25.72 -18.35 -26.86
N SER A 105 -26.22 -18.69 -25.67
CA SER A 105 -27.63 -19.00 -25.43
C SER A 105 -28.52 -17.76 -25.29
N SER A 106 -27.99 -16.64 -24.78
CA SER A 106 -28.69 -15.36 -24.65
C SER A 106 -28.71 -14.51 -25.93
N VAL A 107 -28.09 -14.99 -27.01
CA VAL A 107 -28.05 -14.29 -28.29
C VAL A 107 -28.49 -15.22 -29.44
N GLU A 108 -29.76 -15.61 -29.44
CA GLU A 108 -30.37 -16.39 -30.53
C GLU A 108 -30.22 -15.71 -31.91
N HIS A 109 -30.06 -14.38 -31.94
CA HIS A 109 -29.73 -13.62 -33.15
C HIS A 109 -28.30 -13.87 -33.67
N LEU A 110 -27.30 -14.15 -32.82
CA LEU A 110 -25.93 -14.43 -33.25
C LEU A 110 -25.81 -15.79 -33.95
N LYS A 111 -26.62 -16.79 -33.60
CA LYS A 111 -26.57 -18.12 -34.24
C LYS A 111 -26.91 -18.08 -35.74
N HIS A 112 -27.77 -17.16 -36.18
CA HIS A 112 -28.07 -16.96 -37.59
C HIS A 112 -26.96 -16.18 -38.32
N PHE A 113 -26.43 -15.10 -37.71
CA PHE A 113 -25.38 -14.28 -38.32
C PHE A 113 -23.97 -14.92 -38.31
N VAL A 114 -23.62 -15.70 -37.29
CA VAL A 114 -22.30 -16.34 -37.16
C VAL A 114 -22.20 -17.63 -37.99
N LYS A 115 -23.33 -18.22 -38.41
CA LYS A 115 -23.32 -19.40 -39.30
C LYS A 115 -22.81 -19.09 -40.71
N ASP A 116 -23.00 -17.85 -41.18
CA ASP A 116 -22.66 -17.42 -42.55
C ASP A 116 -21.38 -16.57 -42.63
N VAL A 117 -20.68 -16.37 -41.51
CA VAL A 117 -19.55 -15.44 -41.40
C VAL A 117 -18.33 -16.11 -40.78
N GLU A 118 -17.21 -16.10 -41.51
CA GLU A 118 -15.93 -16.64 -41.02
C GLU A 118 -15.27 -15.68 -40.02
N LEU A 119 -15.23 -16.09 -38.75
CA LEU A 119 -14.61 -15.32 -37.67
C LEU A 119 -13.09 -15.42 -37.70
N ALA A 120 -12.43 -14.33 -37.34
CA ALA A 120 -10.97 -14.24 -37.31
C ALA A 120 -10.34 -14.90 -36.07
N ASP A 121 -11.09 -15.13 -34.99
CA ASP A 121 -10.65 -15.83 -33.78
C ASP A 121 -11.82 -16.64 -33.21
N ASP A 122 -11.53 -17.69 -32.46
CA ASP A 122 -12.54 -18.55 -31.86
C ASP A 122 -13.29 -17.80 -30.75
N ILE A 123 -14.60 -17.99 -30.69
CA ILE A 123 -15.41 -17.51 -29.56
C ILE A 123 -15.04 -18.32 -28.31
N PRO A 124 -14.62 -17.70 -27.21
CA PRO A 124 -14.28 -18.42 -25.99
C PRO A 124 -15.52 -19.09 -25.39
N LEU A 125 -15.58 -20.42 -25.44
CA LEU A 125 -16.64 -21.23 -24.82
C LEU A 125 -16.51 -21.30 -23.28
N ARG A 126 -15.34 -20.91 -22.76
CA ARG A 126 -14.99 -20.82 -21.34
C ARG A 126 -14.02 -19.66 -21.12
N SER A 127 -13.94 -19.15 -19.89
CA SER A 127 -12.92 -18.16 -19.53
C SER A 127 -11.52 -18.75 -19.72
N GLU A 128 -10.74 -18.22 -20.66
CA GLU A 128 -9.40 -18.70 -20.97
C GLU A 128 -8.37 -17.58 -20.81
N SER A 129 -7.23 -17.90 -20.21
CA SER A 129 -6.04 -17.03 -20.22
C SER A 129 -5.23 -17.33 -21.47
N SER A 130 -5.09 -16.37 -22.38
CA SER A 130 -4.36 -16.54 -23.62
C SER A 130 -3.22 -15.54 -23.76
N SER A 131 -2.03 -16.02 -24.11
CA SER A 131 -0.90 -15.17 -24.45
C SER A 131 -1.02 -14.65 -25.88
N VAL A 132 -0.86 -13.34 -26.06
CA VAL A 132 -0.67 -12.73 -27.38
C VAL A 132 0.80 -12.72 -27.72
N GLU A 133 1.14 -13.27 -28.89
CA GLU A 133 2.53 -13.41 -29.33
C GLU A 133 2.88 -12.46 -30.50
N LEU A 134 1.89 -11.78 -31.08
CA LEU A 134 2.07 -10.70 -32.07
C LEU A 134 1.08 -9.56 -31.79
N LEU A 135 1.56 -8.31 -31.75
CA LEU A 135 0.75 -7.10 -31.62
C LEU A 135 0.91 -6.26 -32.88
N ILE A 136 -0.20 -6.00 -33.58
CA ILE A 136 -0.27 -5.14 -34.76
C ILE A 136 -0.60 -3.72 -34.31
N GLY A 137 0.34 -2.81 -34.54
CA GLY A 137 0.18 -1.39 -34.28
C GLY A 137 -0.43 -0.65 -35.46
N ASN A 138 -0.58 0.66 -35.32
CA ASN A 138 -1.16 1.55 -36.31
C ASN A 138 -0.34 1.65 -37.62
N ASP A 139 0.88 1.11 -37.62
CA ASP A 139 1.73 0.95 -38.81
C ASP A 139 1.16 -0.04 -39.84
N TYR A 140 0.43 -1.07 -39.39
CA TYR A 140 -0.23 -2.05 -40.27
C TYR A 140 -1.71 -2.29 -39.93
N TYR A 141 -2.26 -1.61 -38.91
CA TYR A 141 -3.65 -1.79 -38.45
C TYR A 141 -4.65 -1.54 -39.58
N LEU A 142 -4.56 -0.39 -40.27
CA LEU A 142 -5.48 -0.02 -41.35
C LEU A 142 -5.26 -0.82 -42.64
N ASP A 143 -4.13 -1.52 -42.77
CA ASP A 143 -3.90 -2.43 -43.89
C ASP A 143 -4.63 -3.76 -43.72
N LEU A 144 -4.90 -4.18 -42.47
CA LEU A 144 -5.49 -5.47 -42.14
C LEU A 144 -6.97 -5.35 -41.77
N ILE A 145 -7.39 -4.24 -41.16
CA ILE A 145 -8.79 -3.93 -40.85
C ILE A 145 -9.48 -3.29 -42.05
N LEU A 146 -10.70 -3.74 -42.36
CA LEU A 146 -11.53 -3.20 -43.44
C LEU A 146 -12.56 -2.20 -42.87
N SER A 147 -13.14 -1.36 -43.74
CA SER A 147 -14.10 -0.32 -43.34
C SER A 147 -15.48 -0.85 -42.94
N GLN A 148 -15.80 -2.11 -43.26
CA GLN A 148 -17.09 -2.71 -42.98
C GLN A 148 -17.18 -3.10 -41.49
N ARG A 149 -18.29 -2.70 -40.86
CA ARG A 149 -18.64 -3.11 -39.50
C ARG A 149 -20.12 -3.46 -39.43
N ILE A 150 -20.45 -4.44 -38.61
CA ILE A 150 -21.83 -4.84 -38.32
C ILE A 150 -22.02 -4.70 -36.82
N GLU A 151 -23.01 -3.92 -36.39
CA GLU A 151 -23.40 -3.86 -34.98
C GLU A 151 -24.33 -5.03 -34.68
N ILE A 152 -23.96 -5.86 -33.69
CA ILE A 152 -24.74 -7.03 -33.29
C ILE A 152 -25.73 -6.65 -32.18
N GLN A 153 -25.27 -5.83 -31.24
CA GLN A 153 -26.04 -5.25 -30.14
C GLN A 153 -25.38 -3.92 -29.74
N PRO A 154 -26.07 -3.04 -29.01
CA PRO A 154 -25.53 -1.74 -28.64
C PRO A 154 -24.14 -1.83 -28.01
N GLY A 155 -23.13 -1.38 -28.76
CA GLY A 155 -21.74 -1.39 -28.31
C GLY A 155 -20.91 -2.64 -28.64
N LEU A 156 -21.49 -3.72 -29.18
CA LEU A 156 -20.77 -4.92 -29.67
C LEU A 156 -20.82 -5.00 -31.20
N TYR A 157 -19.67 -5.22 -31.83
CA TYR A 157 -19.51 -5.13 -33.28
C TYR A 157 -18.72 -6.33 -33.84
N LEU A 158 -19.06 -6.71 -35.07
CA LEU A 158 -18.19 -7.47 -35.96
C LEU A 158 -17.48 -6.48 -36.88
N LEU A 159 -16.15 -6.51 -36.84
CA LEU A 159 -15.28 -5.68 -37.66
C LEU A 159 -14.67 -6.55 -38.77
N ALA A 160 -14.89 -6.20 -40.03
CA ALA A 160 -14.33 -6.95 -41.14
C ALA A 160 -12.81 -6.76 -41.19
N SER A 161 -12.06 -7.83 -41.44
CA SER A 161 -10.62 -7.78 -41.63
C SER A 161 -10.18 -8.74 -42.73
N LYS A 162 -8.94 -8.58 -43.21
CA LYS A 162 -8.31 -9.54 -44.14
C LYS A 162 -8.06 -10.93 -43.52
N LEU A 163 -8.27 -11.08 -42.20
CA LEU A 163 -8.13 -12.34 -41.44
C LEU A 163 -9.49 -12.98 -41.10
N GLY A 164 -10.61 -12.41 -41.54
CA GLY A 164 -11.97 -12.79 -41.12
C GLY A 164 -12.64 -11.70 -40.30
N TRP A 165 -13.81 -11.97 -39.75
CA TRP A 165 -14.55 -11.00 -38.93
C TRP A 165 -14.12 -11.04 -37.46
N ILE A 166 -13.74 -9.88 -36.92
CA ILE A 166 -13.26 -9.72 -35.55
C ILE A 166 -14.44 -9.28 -34.67
N LEU A 167 -14.76 -10.06 -33.64
CA LEU A 167 -15.76 -9.70 -32.63
C LEU A 167 -15.14 -8.79 -31.57
N THR A 168 -15.65 -7.57 -31.43
CA THR A 168 -15.09 -6.55 -30.51
C THR A 168 -16.14 -5.61 -29.97
N GLY A 169 -15.90 -5.00 -28.80
CA GLY A 169 -16.81 -4.03 -28.18
C GLY A 169 -17.40 -4.49 -26.85
N ARG A 170 -18.44 -3.81 -26.39
CA ARG A 170 -19.09 -4.01 -25.09
C ARG A 170 -20.23 -5.01 -25.20
N SER A 171 -20.19 -6.09 -24.42
CA SER A 171 -21.34 -6.99 -24.28
C SER A 171 -22.31 -6.50 -23.21
N GLN A 172 -23.60 -6.45 -23.53
CA GLN A 172 -24.72 -6.22 -22.60
C GLN A 172 -25.17 -7.56 -22.01
N GLU A 173 -24.51 -8.03 -20.94
CA GLU A 173 -25.14 -8.99 -20.03
C GLU A 173 -25.79 -8.17 -18.91
N MET A 174 -26.98 -8.57 -18.45
CA MET A 174 -27.68 -7.90 -17.34
C MET A 174 -26.76 -7.80 -16.12
N ASP A 175 -26.69 -6.59 -15.56
CA ASP A 175 -25.77 -6.14 -14.52
C ASP A 175 -26.04 -6.80 -13.15
N ASP A 176 -25.79 -8.10 -13.01
CA ASP A 176 -25.85 -8.81 -11.71
C ASP A 176 -24.47 -9.27 -11.17
N GLU A 177 -23.40 -9.21 -11.98
CA GLU A 177 -22.03 -9.39 -11.52
C GLU A 177 -21.24 -8.08 -11.70
N LYS A 178 -20.66 -7.54 -10.61
CA LYS A 178 -19.65 -6.47 -10.67
C LYS A 178 -18.51 -6.93 -11.58
N THR A 179 -18.60 -6.58 -12.85
CA THR A 179 -17.52 -6.80 -13.79
C THR A 179 -16.50 -5.72 -13.52
N GLU A 180 -15.39 -6.10 -12.90
CA GLU A 180 -14.11 -5.47 -13.20
C GLU A 180 -14.01 -5.40 -14.73
N SER A 181 -14.26 -4.21 -15.28
CA SER A 181 -13.73 -3.84 -16.58
C SER A 181 -12.25 -3.68 -16.33
N GLY A 182 -11.52 -4.80 -16.39
CA GLY A 182 -10.07 -4.81 -16.27
C GLY A 182 -9.50 -3.87 -17.32
N LEU A 183 -9.12 -2.66 -16.90
CA LEU A 183 -8.23 -1.83 -17.68
C LEU A 183 -6.92 -2.64 -17.76
N LEU A 184 -6.47 -2.98 -18.97
CA LEU A 184 -5.15 -3.57 -19.17
C LEU A 184 -4.09 -2.53 -18.75
N ILE A 185 -3.80 -2.44 -17.45
CA ILE A 185 -2.59 -1.79 -16.97
C ILE A 185 -1.49 -2.84 -17.12
N LEU A 186 -0.61 -2.61 -18.09
CA LEU A 186 0.63 -3.36 -18.28
C LEU A 186 1.58 -3.06 -17.11
N SER A 187 1.29 -3.62 -15.94
CA SER A 187 2.19 -3.69 -14.80
C SER A 187 2.18 -5.12 -14.25
N ASN A 188 3.34 -5.76 -14.25
CA ASN A 188 3.57 -6.93 -13.40
C ASN A 188 3.58 -6.47 -11.94
N THR A 189 2.40 -6.31 -11.36
CA THR A 189 2.17 -6.27 -9.91
C THR A 189 0.88 -7.03 -9.68
N GLY A 190 0.99 -8.34 -9.48
CA GLY A 190 -0.07 -9.07 -8.80
C GLY A 190 -0.09 -8.53 -7.37
N ASP A 191 -1.05 -7.67 -7.08
CA ASP A 191 -1.32 -7.19 -5.72
C ASP A 191 -1.78 -8.39 -4.89
N MET A 192 -0.81 -9.06 -4.28
CA MET A 192 -1.03 -9.91 -3.14
C MET A 192 -0.87 -8.98 -1.93
N MET A 193 -1.99 -8.41 -1.46
CA MET A 193 -2.03 -7.77 -0.15
C MET A 193 -1.65 -8.82 0.90
N MET A 194 -0.38 -8.83 1.27
CA MET A 194 0.11 -9.56 2.43
C MET A 194 -0.58 -8.96 3.64
N THR A 195 -1.47 -9.73 4.26
CA THR A 195 -1.91 -9.48 5.63
C THR A 195 -0.66 -9.31 6.49
N ASN A 196 -0.57 -8.19 7.22
CA ASN A 196 0.46 -7.91 8.22
C ASN A 196 0.68 -9.13 9.12
N HIS A 197 1.62 -9.99 8.75
CA HIS A 197 2.16 -10.99 9.64
C HIS A 197 3.20 -10.26 10.49
N ASN A 198 2.77 -9.82 11.66
CA ASN A 198 3.66 -9.62 12.81
C ASN A 198 4.25 -10.97 13.27
N THR A 199 4.88 -11.71 12.36
CA THR A 199 5.70 -12.87 12.69
C THR A 199 7.13 -12.38 12.82
N THR A 200 7.62 -12.43 14.04
CA THR A 200 9.02 -12.27 14.46
C THR A 200 9.91 -13.37 13.87
N ASP A 201 9.88 -13.55 12.55
CA ASP A 201 10.55 -14.64 11.87
C ASP A 201 11.90 -14.16 11.35
N SER A 202 12.95 -14.41 12.12
CA SER A 202 14.35 -14.27 11.69
C SER A 202 14.88 -15.54 11.00
N SER A 203 14.02 -16.54 10.74
CA SER A 203 14.43 -17.80 10.09
C SER A 203 13.96 -17.95 8.63
N VAL A 204 13.16 -17.00 8.15
CA VAL A 204 12.98 -16.74 6.72
C VAL A 204 13.34 -15.28 6.51
N SER A 205 14.37 -15.00 5.71
CA SER A 205 14.69 -13.63 5.28
C SER A 205 13.58 -13.13 4.34
N VAL A 206 12.40 -12.87 4.87
CA VAL A 206 11.35 -12.13 4.18
C VAL A 206 11.80 -10.67 4.21
N ILE A 207 12.28 -10.21 3.07
CA ILE A 207 12.62 -8.81 2.84
C ILE A 207 11.29 -8.04 2.92
N PRO A 208 11.17 -6.96 3.74
CA PRO A 208 10.00 -6.09 3.68
C PRO A 208 9.85 -5.57 2.26
N ASP A 209 8.63 -5.66 1.70
CA ASP A 209 8.40 -5.11 0.37
C ASP A 209 8.56 -3.59 0.45
N ILE A 210 9.02 -2.94 -0.62
CA ILE A 210 9.15 -1.48 -0.65
C ILE A 210 7.82 -0.81 -0.30
N THR A 211 6.71 -1.49 -0.62
CA THR A 211 5.35 -1.10 -0.27
C THR A 211 5.16 -0.93 1.24
N ASP A 212 5.82 -1.69 2.11
CA ASP A 212 5.71 -1.57 3.57
C ASP A 212 6.22 -0.20 4.08
N LEU A 213 7.34 0.27 3.52
CA LEU A 213 7.87 1.61 3.83
C LEU A 213 6.93 2.72 3.36
N TRP A 214 6.32 2.57 2.18
CA TRP A 214 5.35 3.53 1.65
C TRP A 214 3.97 3.45 2.34
N ASN A 215 3.61 2.27 2.83
CA ASN A 215 2.39 2.04 3.60
C ASN A 215 2.49 2.81 4.91
N LEU A 216 3.63 2.78 5.63
CA LEU A 216 3.87 3.61 6.82
C LEU A 216 3.61 5.11 6.54
N ASP A 217 4.05 5.60 5.38
CA ASP A 217 3.85 6.99 4.94
C ASP A 217 2.39 7.30 4.55
N SER A 218 1.55 6.27 4.43
CA SER A 218 0.14 6.33 4.06
C SER A 218 -0.82 5.99 5.20
N ILE A 219 -0.34 5.46 6.33
CA ILE A 219 -1.18 5.13 7.50
C ILE A 219 -1.90 6.38 8.01
N GLY A 220 -3.22 6.27 8.17
CA GLY A 220 -4.12 7.34 8.63
C GLY A 220 -4.62 8.27 7.54
N ILE A 221 -4.27 8.02 6.26
CA ILE A 221 -4.56 8.94 5.14
C ILE A 221 -5.35 8.23 3.99
N THR A 222 -5.57 6.92 4.08
CA THR A 222 -6.27 6.12 3.06
C THR A 222 -7.75 5.93 3.37
N GLU A 223 -8.60 6.10 2.37
CA GLU A 223 -10.01 5.70 2.42
C GLU A 223 -10.13 4.17 2.29
N GLN A 224 -10.97 3.53 3.12
CA GLN A 224 -11.30 2.12 2.97
C GLN A 224 -12.24 1.97 1.76
N ILE A 225 -11.81 1.22 0.75
CA ILE A 225 -12.65 0.91 -0.41
C ILE A 225 -13.46 -0.34 -0.06
N GLU A 226 -14.77 -0.19 0.14
CA GLU A 226 -15.67 -1.32 0.37
C GLU A 226 -15.85 -2.16 -0.89
N ASN A 227 -15.55 -3.46 -0.79
CA ASN A 227 -15.74 -4.43 -1.87
C ASN A 227 -17.08 -5.17 -1.69
N VAL A 228 -17.75 -5.58 -2.78
CA VAL A 228 -19.03 -6.35 -2.68
C VAL A 228 -18.84 -7.67 -1.97
N GLY A 229 -17.69 -8.29 -2.18
CA GLY A 229 -17.34 -9.53 -1.49
C GLY A 229 -17.30 -9.36 0.02
N ASP A 230 -17.03 -8.14 0.52
CA ASP A 230 -17.01 -7.85 1.95
C ASP A 230 -18.44 -7.70 2.50
N SER A 231 -19.33 -7.05 1.76
CA SER A 231 -20.75 -6.94 2.12
C SER A 231 -21.42 -8.32 2.18
N LYS A 232 -21.22 -9.17 1.16
CA LYS A 232 -21.77 -10.54 1.13
C LYS A 232 -21.24 -11.39 2.29
N ALA A 233 -19.93 -11.35 2.57
CA ALA A 233 -19.34 -12.08 3.69
C ALA A 233 -19.91 -11.64 5.04
N MET A 234 -20.13 -10.33 5.23
CA MET A 234 -20.74 -9.77 6.45
C MET A 234 -22.21 -10.18 6.60
N GLU A 235 -22.97 -10.21 5.52
CA GLU A 235 -24.37 -10.65 5.50
C GLU A 235 -24.47 -12.13 5.89
N THR A 236 -23.72 -13.01 5.21
CA THR A 236 -23.67 -14.44 5.56
C THR A 236 -23.26 -14.66 7.02
N PHE A 237 -22.29 -13.89 7.51
CA PHE A 237 -21.87 -13.98 8.92
C PHE A 237 -23.03 -13.61 9.87
N LYS A 238 -23.71 -12.49 9.64
CA LYS A 238 -24.83 -12.04 10.50
C LYS A 238 -26.00 -13.01 10.50
N GLU A 239 -26.32 -13.60 9.36
CA GLU A 239 -27.43 -14.56 9.21
C GLU A 239 -27.13 -15.91 9.86
N THR A 240 -25.86 -16.33 9.83
CA THR A 240 -25.47 -17.68 10.26
C THR A 240 -24.88 -17.74 11.67
N LEU A 241 -24.55 -16.60 12.29
CA LEU A 241 -23.93 -16.57 13.62
C LEU A 241 -24.84 -17.22 14.68
N GLN A 242 -24.35 -18.29 15.30
CA GLN A 242 -25.02 -18.97 16.41
C GLN A 242 -24.25 -18.73 17.72
N TYR A 243 -24.96 -18.69 18.84
CA TYR A 243 -24.36 -18.57 20.17
C TYR A 243 -24.96 -19.63 21.08
N GLU A 244 -24.15 -20.62 21.45
CA GLU A 244 -24.57 -21.79 22.23
C GLU A 244 -23.50 -22.10 23.28
N ASN A 245 -23.92 -22.43 24.51
CA ASN A 245 -23.02 -22.81 25.61
C ASN A 245 -21.84 -21.82 25.81
N MET A 246 -22.16 -20.52 25.82
CA MET A 246 -21.19 -19.41 25.93
C MET A 246 -20.17 -19.31 24.79
N ARG A 247 -20.38 -19.97 23.65
CA ARG A 247 -19.48 -19.92 22.50
C ARG A 247 -20.22 -19.54 21.23
N TYR A 248 -19.56 -18.75 20.39
CA TYR A 248 -20.06 -18.42 19.05
C TYR A 248 -19.67 -19.48 18.03
N PHE A 249 -20.60 -19.82 17.14
CA PHE A 249 -20.40 -20.74 16.03
C PHE A 249 -20.71 -20.05 14.70
N VAL A 250 -19.72 -20.07 13.81
CA VAL A 250 -19.77 -19.41 12.50
C VAL A 250 -19.78 -20.42 11.36
N LYS A 251 -20.20 -19.96 10.17
CA LYS A 251 -20.01 -20.64 8.89
C LYS A 251 -18.95 -19.95 8.04
N TRP A 252 -18.41 -20.66 7.07
CA TRP A 252 -17.52 -20.07 6.08
C TRP A 252 -18.32 -19.19 5.10
N PRO A 253 -17.83 -17.99 4.76
CA PRO A 253 -18.50 -17.12 3.78
C PRO A 253 -18.20 -17.63 2.36
N TRP A 254 -19.00 -18.58 1.89
CA TRP A 254 -18.85 -19.21 0.58
C TRP A 254 -19.13 -18.25 -0.58
N LYS A 255 -18.34 -18.33 -1.65
CA LYS A 255 -18.69 -17.72 -2.94
C LYS A 255 -19.69 -18.64 -3.64
N GLU A 256 -20.97 -18.30 -3.59
CA GLU A 256 -22.07 -19.17 -4.05
C GLU A 256 -22.03 -19.45 -5.57
N GLU A 257 -21.33 -18.61 -6.34
CA GLU A 257 -21.20 -18.74 -7.78
C GLU A 257 -19.85 -19.38 -8.16
N LYS A 258 -19.92 -20.57 -8.78
CA LYS A 258 -18.91 -21.17 -9.69
C LYS A 258 -17.72 -21.98 -9.13
N TYR A 259 -17.57 -22.22 -7.82
CA TYR A 259 -16.40 -22.97 -7.32
C TYR A 259 -16.75 -24.35 -6.74
N GLU A 260 -16.49 -25.41 -7.53
CA GLU A 260 -16.38 -26.77 -6.99
C GLU A 260 -15.08 -26.88 -6.19
N LEU A 261 -15.19 -27.26 -4.91
CA LEU A 261 -14.06 -27.58 -4.05
C LEU A 261 -13.84 -29.09 -4.08
N PRO A 262 -12.83 -29.61 -4.79
CA PRO A 262 -12.63 -31.04 -4.91
C PRO A 262 -11.98 -31.64 -3.65
N VAL A 263 -12.18 -32.95 -3.49
CA VAL A 263 -11.51 -33.73 -2.44
C VAL A 263 -10.05 -33.96 -2.85
N ASN A 264 -9.10 -33.46 -2.06
CA ASN A 264 -7.65 -33.47 -2.35
C ASN A 264 -6.86 -34.37 -1.39
N ARG A 265 -7.42 -35.51 -0.97
CA ARG A 265 -6.82 -36.41 0.03
C ARG A 265 -5.42 -36.89 -0.35
N GLU A 266 -5.17 -37.18 -1.62
CA GLU A 266 -3.87 -37.63 -2.12
C GLU A 266 -2.76 -36.58 -1.95
N LEU A 267 -3.10 -35.29 -2.16
CA LEU A 267 -2.19 -34.18 -1.95
C LEU A 267 -1.80 -34.07 -0.46
N ALA A 268 -2.79 -34.13 0.42
CA ALA A 268 -2.58 -34.10 1.86
C ALA A 268 -1.74 -35.30 2.32
N MET A 269 -2.00 -36.49 1.77
CA MET A 269 -1.21 -37.69 2.02
C MET A 269 0.25 -37.51 1.59
N GLY A 270 0.50 -37.02 0.37
CA GLY A 270 1.85 -36.74 -0.12
C GLY A 270 2.63 -35.78 0.78
N ARG A 271 1.96 -34.71 1.24
CA ARG A 271 2.53 -33.73 2.19
C ARG A 271 2.80 -34.34 3.56
N LEU A 272 1.91 -35.19 4.07
CA LEU A 272 2.11 -35.91 5.32
C LEU A 272 3.34 -36.83 5.22
N LYS A 273 3.49 -37.58 4.13
CA LYS A 273 4.68 -38.44 3.89
C LYS A 273 5.98 -37.64 3.98
N SER A 274 6.04 -36.49 3.31
CA SER A 274 7.21 -35.60 3.39
C SER A 274 7.42 -35.02 4.80
N CYS A 275 6.33 -34.67 5.50
CA CYS A 275 6.38 -34.16 6.86
C CYS A 275 6.97 -35.19 7.83
N VAL A 276 6.46 -36.42 7.81
CA VAL A 276 6.94 -37.55 8.63
C VAL A 276 8.38 -37.91 8.28
N ALA A 277 8.73 -37.99 6.99
CA ALA A 277 10.10 -38.28 6.56
C ALA A 277 11.11 -37.26 7.11
N ARG A 278 10.74 -35.97 7.14
CA ARG A 278 11.58 -34.89 7.70
C ARG A 278 11.73 -34.99 9.22
N MET A 279 10.74 -35.55 9.92
CA MET A 279 10.76 -35.72 11.38
C MET A 279 11.31 -37.08 11.84
N ARG A 280 11.52 -38.05 10.92
CA ARG A 280 12.05 -39.39 11.22
C ARG A 280 13.36 -39.34 12.01
N ASN A 281 14.26 -38.42 11.67
CA ASN A 281 15.56 -38.27 12.34
C ASN A 281 15.52 -37.27 13.51
N LYS A 282 14.33 -36.86 13.97
CA LYS A 282 14.11 -35.86 15.03
C LYS A 282 12.96 -36.30 15.95
N PRO A 283 13.17 -37.32 16.81
CA PRO A 283 12.11 -37.90 17.65
C PRO A 283 11.46 -36.86 18.57
N GLU A 284 12.24 -35.95 19.15
CA GLU A 284 11.71 -34.87 19.99
C GLU A 284 10.70 -33.98 19.26
N LEU A 285 10.95 -33.67 17.99
CA LEU A 285 10.05 -32.85 17.17
C LEU A 285 8.76 -33.61 16.87
N MET A 286 8.84 -34.93 16.63
CA MET A 286 7.67 -35.78 16.42
C MET A 286 6.78 -35.84 17.67
N THR A 287 7.37 -36.04 18.84
CA THR A 287 6.65 -36.06 20.12
C THR A 287 5.98 -34.72 20.42
N GLN A 288 6.69 -33.61 20.19
CA GLN A 288 6.10 -32.27 20.32
C GLN A 288 4.95 -32.05 19.34
N TYR A 289 5.08 -32.51 18.09
CA TYR A 289 4.03 -32.42 17.07
C TYR A 289 2.76 -33.15 17.52
N ASN A 290 2.92 -34.40 17.96
CA ASN A 290 1.82 -35.23 18.41
C ASN A 290 1.17 -34.63 19.66
N SER A 291 1.97 -34.13 20.61
CA SER A 291 1.46 -33.47 21.82
C SER A 291 0.54 -32.28 21.50
N VAL A 292 0.85 -31.48 20.49
CA VAL A 292 -0.03 -30.38 20.05
C VAL A 292 -1.36 -30.89 19.51
N ILE A 293 -1.35 -31.96 18.69
CA ILE A 293 -2.58 -32.56 18.15
C ILE A 293 -3.42 -33.18 19.27
N GLN A 294 -2.81 -33.92 20.19
CA GLN A 294 -3.51 -34.51 21.33
C GLN A 294 -4.09 -33.45 22.29
N ASP A 295 -3.38 -32.34 22.53
CA ASP A 295 -3.91 -31.19 23.27
C ASP A 295 -5.15 -30.60 22.59
N GLN A 296 -5.10 -30.44 21.26
CA GLN A 296 -6.25 -29.95 20.48
C GLN A 296 -7.44 -30.91 20.51
N LEU A 297 -7.19 -32.22 20.45
CA LEU A 297 -8.22 -33.25 20.52
C LEU A 297 -8.88 -33.25 21.91
N THR A 298 -8.09 -33.24 22.97
CA THR A 298 -8.57 -33.20 24.37
C THR A 298 -9.41 -31.95 24.65
N LYS A 299 -9.06 -30.82 24.06
CA LYS A 299 -9.80 -29.55 24.19
C LYS A 299 -11.02 -29.43 23.27
N GLY A 300 -11.30 -30.45 22.46
CA GLY A 300 -12.38 -30.43 21.46
C GLY A 300 -12.22 -29.32 20.42
N ILE A 301 -10.98 -28.93 20.12
CA ILE A 301 -10.64 -28.00 19.02
C ILE A 301 -10.72 -28.74 17.70
N ILE A 302 -10.29 -30.00 17.70
CA ILE A 302 -10.41 -30.95 16.60
C ILE A 302 -11.18 -32.19 17.08
N GLU A 303 -11.73 -32.94 16.16
CA GLU A 303 -12.37 -34.23 16.40
C GLU A 303 -11.97 -35.26 15.34
N LEU A 304 -12.09 -36.54 15.69
CA LEU A 304 -11.96 -37.63 14.72
C LEU A 304 -13.16 -37.60 13.76
N VAL A 305 -12.90 -37.94 12.50
CA VAL A 305 -13.95 -38.06 11.50
C VAL A 305 -14.61 -39.43 11.61
N ASP A 306 -15.91 -39.48 11.89
CA ASP A 306 -16.70 -40.73 11.83
C ASP A 306 -16.83 -41.24 10.37
N GLU A 307 -16.89 -42.56 10.17
CA GLU A 307 -16.89 -43.22 8.85
C GLU A 307 -17.96 -42.69 7.86
N LYS A 308 -19.04 -42.08 8.37
CA LYS A 308 -20.12 -41.51 7.55
C LYS A 308 -19.89 -40.05 7.14
N GLY A 309 -19.02 -39.30 7.84
CA GLY A 309 -18.89 -37.84 7.66
C GLY A 309 -20.24 -37.10 7.75
N VAL A 310 -20.25 -35.80 7.45
CA VAL A 310 -21.51 -35.10 7.11
C VAL A 310 -21.66 -35.11 5.59
N ASP A 311 -22.88 -35.25 5.08
CA ASP A 311 -23.15 -35.10 3.65
C ASP A 311 -22.86 -33.63 3.25
N GLY A 312 -21.93 -33.41 2.33
CA GLY A 312 -21.47 -32.06 1.98
C GLY A 312 -20.05 -31.99 1.39
N ARG A 313 -19.48 -30.77 1.34
CA ARG A 313 -18.13 -30.51 0.79
C ARG A 313 -17.07 -31.14 1.70
N LYS A 314 -16.12 -31.87 1.11
CA LYS A 314 -15.01 -32.52 1.81
C LYS A 314 -13.68 -32.03 1.25
N HIS A 315 -12.79 -31.54 2.09
CA HIS A 315 -11.49 -31.03 1.67
C HIS A 315 -10.44 -31.22 2.76
N PHE A 316 -9.20 -31.53 2.35
CA PHE A 316 -8.08 -31.77 3.23
C PHE A 316 -7.09 -30.60 3.17
N ILE A 317 -6.73 -30.06 4.34
CA ILE A 317 -5.73 -29.01 4.50
C ILE A 317 -4.40 -29.64 4.96
N PRO A 318 -3.36 -29.65 4.10
CA PRO A 318 -2.03 -30.13 4.51
C PRO A 318 -1.46 -29.27 5.64
N HIS A 319 -0.54 -29.82 6.42
CA HIS A 319 0.05 -29.11 7.54
C HIS A 319 1.54 -29.39 7.70
N HIS A 320 2.23 -28.46 8.35
CA HIS A 320 3.66 -28.56 8.66
C HIS A 320 4.00 -27.81 9.96
N ALA A 321 5.09 -28.19 10.60
CA ALA A 321 5.61 -27.47 11.77
C ALA A 321 6.40 -26.23 11.33
N VAL A 322 6.16 -25.13 12.03
CA VAL A 322 7.02 -23.95 12.09
C VAL A 322 7.62 -23.89 13.49
N ILE A 323 8.95 -23.90 13.58
CA ILE A 323 9.67 -23.86 14.86
C ILE A 323 10.14 -22.44 15.08
N THR A 324 9.80 -21.85 16.22
CA THR A 324 10.23 -20.50 16.59
C THR A 324 11.03 -20.59 17.91
N PRO A 325 12.34 -20.84 17.86
CA PRO A 325 13.16 -21.08 19.05
C PRO A 325 13.13 -19.95 20.08
N GLN A 326 12.86 -18.72 19.63
CA GLN A 326 12.87 -17.49 20.45
C GLN A 326 11.56 -17.21 21.18
N LYS A 327 10.48 -17.99 20.96
CA LYS A 327 9.20 -17.80 21.66
C LYS A 327 9.15 -18.63 22.95
N SER A 328 8.74 -18.00 24.04
CA SER A 328 8.65 -18.61 25.38
C SER A 328 7.50 -19.63 25.51
N THR A 329 6.36 -19.39 24.86
CA THR A 329 5.11 -20.13 25.11
C THR A 329 4.78 -21.22 24.09
N THR A 330 5.35 -21.18 22.87
CA THR A 330 5.17 -22.27 21.88
C THR A 330 6.38 -22.33 20.94
N LYS A 331 7.35 -23.18 21.27
CA LYS A 331 8.55 -23.39 20.45
C LYS A 331 8.23 -23.96 19.07
N MET A 332 7.07 -24.61 18.90
CA MET A 332 6.60 -25.18 17.64
C MET A 332 5.10 -24.91 17.46
N ARG A 333 4.70 -24.47 16.26
CA ARG A 333 3.32 -24.26 15.84
C ARG A 333 3.02 -25.08 14.60
N ILE A 334 1.84 -25.67 14.54
CA ILE A 334 1.35 -26.37 13.35
C ILE A 334 0.64 -25.35 12.46
N VAL A 335 1.09 -25.22 11.22
CA VAL A 335 0.48 -24.36 10.20
C VAL A 335 -0.25 -25.22 9.19
N TYR A 336 -1.50 -24.86 8.91
CA TYR A 336 -2.36 -25.53 7.94
C TYR A 336 -2.43 -24.69 6.65
N ASP A 337 -2.26 -25.34 5.51
CA ASP A 337 -2.21 -24.71 4.19
C ASP A 337 -3.55 -24.86 3.46
N ALA A 338 -4.46 -23.91 3.70
CA ALA A 338 -5.75 -23.83 3.00
C ALA A 338 -5.64 -23.25 1.57
N SER A 339 -4.43 -22.87 1.15
CA SER A 339 -4.11 -22.43 -0.22
C SER A 339 -3.56 -23.57 -1.08
N ALA A 340 -3.38 -24.77 -0.51
CA ALA A 340 -2.84 -25.92 -1.21
C ALA A 340 -3.75 -26.36 -2.36
N LYS A 341 -3.17 -26.58 -3.55
CA LYS A 341 -3.86 -27.01 -4.76
C LYS A 341 -3.20 -28.23 -5.36
N MET A 342 -4.00 -29.07 -6.02
CA MET A 342 -3.48 -30.21 -6.80
C MET A 342 -2.83 -29.74 -8.11
N ASN A 343 -3.44 -28.75 -8.77
CA ASN A 343 -2.96 -28.14 -10.01
C ASN A 343 -3.48 -26.69 -10.12
N LYS A 344 -3.09 -25.95 -11.17
CA LYS A 344 -3.49 -24.54 -11.34
C LYS A 344 -4.97 -24.35 -11.64
N ASP A 345 -5.63 -25.37 -12.16
CA ASP A 345 -7.03 -25.33 -12.62
C ASP A 345 -8.03 -25.72 -11.52
N VAL A 346 -7.54 -26.25 -10.39
CA VAL A 346 -8.34 -26.65 -9.23
C VAL A 346 -8.27 -25.56 -8.15
N ASN A 347 -9.44 -25.17 -7.65
CA ASN A 347 -9.54 -24.18 -6.59
C ASN A 347 -9.04 -24.72 -5.26
N SER A 348 -8.38 -23.86 -4.47
CA SER A 348 -8.12 -24.13 -3.06
C SER A 348 -9.30 -23.67 -2.19
N LEU A 349 -9.33 -24.10 -0.92
CA LEU A 349 -10.33 -23.63 0.04
C LEU A 349 -10.37 -22.09 0.11
N ASN A 350 -9.21 -21.43 0.14
CA ASN A 350 -9.14 -19.97 0.20
C ASN A 350 -9.72 -19.25 -1.02
N GLU A 351 -9.73 -19.89 -2.20
CA GLU A 351 -10.32 -19.28 -3.40
C GLU A 351 -11.84 -19.37 -3.41
N CYS A 352 -12.38 -20.43 -2.81
CA CYS A 352 -13.83 -20.66 -2.69
C CYS A 352 -14.51 -19.76 -1.64
N LEU A 353 -13.73 -19.06 -0.80
CA LEU A 353 -14.24 -18.24 0.30
C LEU A 353 -14.06 -16.74 0.03
N TYR A 354 -15.03 -15.93 0.45
CA TYR A 354 -14.84 -14.50 0.58
C TYR A 354 -13.86 -14.22 1.73
N ARG A 355 -12.91 -13.31 1.52
CA ARG A 355 -12.02 -12.85 2.59
C ARG A 355 -12.78 -12.17 3.72
N GLY A 356 -13.81 -11.41 3.37
CA GLY A 356 -14.53 -10.52 4.27
C GLY A 356 -13.77 -9.21 4.53
N PRO A 357 -14.47 -8.21 5.10
CA PRO A 357 -13.90 -6.89 5.36
C PRO A 357 -12.71 -6.95 6.32
N VAL A 358 -11.74 -6.07 6.10
CA VAL A 358 -10.63 -5.87 7.05
C VAL A 358 -11.12 -5.05 8.23
N MET A 359 -11.51 -5.72 9.31
CA MET A 359 -12.08 -5.10 10.52
C MET A 359 -11.02 -4.75 11.58
N LEU A 360 -9.77 -4.53 11.16
CA LEU A 360 -8.71 -4.14 12.08
C LEU A 360 -8.86 -2.69 12.48
N ARG A 361 -8.81 -2.41 13.78
CA ARG A 361 -8.75 -1.05 14.29
C ARG A 361 -7.44 -0.38 13.87
N ASN A 362 -7.48 0.94 13.72
CA ASN A 362 -6.33 1.68 13.24
C ASN A 362 -5.18 1.57 14.26
N LEU A 363 -4.05 1.02 13.80
CA LEU A 363 -2.85 0.80 14.61
C LEU A 363 -2.36 2.10 15.29
N CYS A 364 -2.30 3.19 14.53
CA CYS A 364 -1.89 4.49 15.07
C CYS A 364 -2.90 5.01 16.08
N GLY A 365 -4.20 4.80 15.85
CA GLY A 365 -5.24 5.17 16.80
C GLY A 365 -5.09 4.48 18.16
N ILE A 366 -4.85 3.16 18.14
CA ILE A 366 -4.59 2.38 19.36
C ILE A 366 -3.36 2.92 20.08
N LEU A 367 -2.26 3.16 19.35
CA LEU A 367 -1.02 3.68 19.95
C LEU A 367 -1.18 5.10 20.51
N ILE A 368 -1.96 5.98 19.85
CA ILE A 368 -2.29 7.31 20.37
C ILE A 368 -3.03 7.15 21.69
N ARG A 369 -4.15 6.39 21.74
CA ARG A 369 -4.93 6.16 22.96
C ARG A 369 -4.10 5.51 24.06
N PHE A 370 -3.28 4.53 23.71
CA PHE A 370 -2.37 3.86 24.63
C PHE A 370 -1.44 4.85 25.34
N ARG A 371 -0.94 5.88 24.64
CA ARG A 371 -0.11 6.94 25.24
C ARG A 371 -0.90 7.94 26.08
N LEU A 372 -2.20 8.09 25.88
CA LEU A 372 -3.02 9.04 26.65
C LEU A 372 -3.30 8.58 28.08
N TYR A 373 -3.36 7.27 28.32
CA TYR A 373 -3.65 6.73 29.65
C TYR A 373 -2.44 6.83 30.58
N ARG A 374 -2.68 7.14 31.85
CA ARG A 374 -1.61 7.15 32.88
C ARG A 374 -1.21 5.73 33.27
N ILE A 375 -2.19 4.84 33.37
CA ILE A 375 -2.01 3.43 33.67
C ILE A 375 -2.30 2.65 32.39
N ALA A 376 -1.31 1.95 31.86
CA ALA A 376 -1.45 1.10 30.71
C ALA A 376 -1.89 -0.31 31.11
N LEU A 377 -2.68 -0.95 30.25
CA LEU A 377 -3.11 -2.34 30.38
C LEU A 377 -2.92 -3.03 29.03
N VAL A 378 -2.15 -4.12 29.02
CA VAL A 378 -1.95 -4.95 27.83
C VAL A 378 -2.32 -6.39 28.17
N ALA A 379 -3.03 -7.07 27.27
CA ALA A 379 -3.42 -8.48 27.43
C ALA A 379 -3.47 -9.22 26.07
N ASP A 380 -3.35 -10.54 26.12
CA ASP A 380 -3.48 -11.48 25.00
C ASP A 380 -4.80 -12.26 25.09
N ILE A 381 -5.50 -12.42 23.98
CA ILE A 381 -6.60 -13.38 23.86
C ILE A 381 -6.00 -14.75 23.56
N GLU A 382 -6.14 -15.65 24.52
CA GLU A 382 -5.62 -17.00 24.38
C GLU A 382 -6.17 -17.72 23.15
N LYS A 383 -5.28 -17.99 22.19
CA LYS A 383 -5.58 -18.77 20.97
C LYS A 383 -6.87 -18.27 20.28
N ALA A 384 -7.03 -16.95 20.14
CA ALA A 384 -8.27 -16.27 19.75
C ALA A 384 -9.10 -16.98 18.65
N PHE A 385 -8.48 -17.35 17.52
CA PHE A 385 -9.14 -18.07 16.42
C PHE A 385 -9.80 -19.38 16.87
N LEU A 386 -9.11 -20.15 17.72
CA LEU A 386 -9.58 -21.46 18.18
C LEU A 386 -10.68 -21.36 19.25
N GLN A 387 -11.03 -20.15 19.69
CA GLN A 387 -12.18 -19.93 20.57
C GLN A 387 -13.49 -19.82 19.79
N VAL A 388 -13.43 -19.48 18.50
CA VAL A 388 -14.61 -19.38 17.62
C VAL A 388 -14.95 -20.77 17.09
N GLY A 389 -16.17 -21.22 17.36
CA GLY A 389 -16.74 -22.48 16.89
C GLY A 389 -16.99 -22.49 15.39
N LEU A 390 -16.78 -23.65 14.76
CA LEU A 390 -17.20 -23.91 13.39
C LEU A 390 -18.44 -24.81 13.40
N GLN A 391 -19.48 -24.41 12.68
CA GLN A 391 -20.70 -25.20 12.57
C GLN A 391 -20.46 -26.53 11.87
N ASN A 392 -21.20 -27.57 12.27
CA ASN A 392 -21.01 -28.95 11.81
C ASN A 392 -21.01 -29.10 10.28
N SER A 393 -21.84 -28.32 9.57
CA SER A 393 -21.95 -28.37 8.10
C SER A 393 -20.65 -27.99 7.37
N ASP A 394 -19.78 -27.21 8.02
CA ASP A 394 -18.58 -26.63 7.43
C ASP A 394 -17.27 -27.24 7.97
N ARG A 395 -17.34 -28.18 8.91
CA ARG A 395 -16.12 -28.80 9.49
C ARG A 395 -15.37 -29.67 8.49
N ASP A 396 -16.07 -30.34 7.59
CA ASP A 396 -15.50 -31.34 6.68
C ASP A 396 -14.60 -30.77 5.58
N VAL A 397 -14.54 -29.44 5.40
CA VAL A 397 -13.60 -28.77 4.49
C VAL A 397 -12.25 -28.44 5.16
N THR A 398 -12.12 -28.73 6.45
CA THR A 398 -10.91 -28.51 7.26
C THR A 398 -10.24 -29.82 7.69
N ARG A 399 -10.48 -30.92 6.96
CA ARG A 399 -9.93 -32.23 7.32
C ARG A 399 -8.40 -32.23 7.22
N PHE A 400 -7.73 -33.03 8.04
CA PHE A 400 -6.30 -33.25 7.92
C PHE A 400 -5.93 -34.67 8.39
N LEU A 401 -4.73 -35.11 8.03
CA LEU A 401 -4.29 -36.49 8.25
C LEU A 401 -3.17 -36.53 9.28
N TRP A 402 -3.26 -37.44 10.26
CA TRP A 402 -2.16 -37.68 11.19
C TRP A 402 -2.02 -39.15 11.55
N LEU A 403 -0.93 -39.50 12.25
CA LEU A 403 -0.61 -40.87 12.63
C LEU A 403 -1.35 -41.28 13.91
N LYS A 404 -1.78 -42.55 13.98
CA LYS A 404 -2.35 -43.17 15.18
C LYS A 404 -1.25 -43.56 16.16
N ASP A 405 -0.22 -44.20 15.63
CA ASP A 405 1.02 -44.57 16.31
C ASP A 405 2.19 -43.80 15.67
N ILE A 406 2.86 -42.98 16.47
CA ILE A 406 4.00 -42.16 16.05
C ILE A 406 5.34 -42.91 16.10
N GLU A 407 5.40 -44.04 16.80
CA GLU A 407 6.57 -44.93 16.85
C GLU A 407 6.63 -45.82 15.62
N ASN A 408 5.45 -46.18 15.09
CA ASN A 408 5.31 -46.82 13.80
C ASN A 408 5.29 -45.79 12.66
N PHE A 409 6.40 -45.66 11.92
CA PHE A 409 6.49 -44.75 10.77
C PHE A 409 5.77 -45.26 9.50
N SER A 410 5.03 -46.37 9.58
CA SER A 410 4.23 -46.88 8.46
C SER A 410 3.09 -45.91 8.13
N LEU A 411 3.02 -45.51 6.86
CA LEU A 411 1.98 -44.63 6.31
C LEU A 411 0.96 -45.46 5.54
N ASN A 412 0.40 -46.48 6.19
CA ASN A 412 -0.68 -47.32 5.68
C ASN A 412 -2.05 -46.82 6.20
N ASN A 413 -3.14 -47.33 5.64
CA ASN A 413 -4.49 -46.93 6.06
C ASN A 413 -4.81 -47.29 7.52
N GLU A 414 -4.06 -48.23 8.13
CA GLU A 414 -4.27 -48.65 9.52
C GLU A 414 -3.68 -47.66 10.53
N ASN A 415 -2.59 -46.98 10.16
CA ASN A 415 -1.90 -46.04 11.03
C ASN A 415 -2.26 -44.57 10.75
N ILE A 416 -3.10 -44.30 9.74
CA ILE A 416 -3.51 -42.94 9.38
C ILE A 416 -4.94 -42.71 9.85
N GLN A 417 -5.13 -41.61 10.56
CA GLN A 417 -6.43 -41.15 11.05
C GLN A 417 -6.76 -39.77 10.48
N GLU A 418 -8.04 -39.53 10.24
CA GLU A 418 -8.57 -38.28 9.73
C GLU A 418 -9.14 -37.45 10.88
N PHE A 419 -8.67 -36.22 10.99
CA PHE A 419 -9.19 -35.22 11.92
C PHE A 419 -9.89 -34.11 11.14
N ARG A 420 -10.78 -33.38 11.80
CA ARG A 420 -11.34 -32.12 11.29
C ARG A 420 -11.43 -31.08 12.40
N PHE A 421 -11.44 -29.79 12.04
CA PHE A 421 -11.57 -28.73 13.03
C PHE A 421 -13.03 -28.50 13.44
N CYS A 422 -13.23 -28.32 14.75
CA CYS A 422 -14.49 -27.87 15.36
C CYS A 422 -14.48 -26.36 15.65
N ARG A 423 -13.34 -25.70 15.41
CA ARG A 423 -13.07 -24.28 15.65
C ARG A 423 -12.46 -23.67 14.40
N VAL A 424 -12.47 -22.35 14.28
CA VAL A 424 -11.88 -21.67 13.11
C VAL A 424 -10.34 -21.83 13.13
N PRO A 425 -9.72 -22.57 12.20
CA PRO A 425 -8.26 -22.72 12.16
C PRO A 425 -7.56 -21.47 11.65
N PHE A 426 -6.27 -21.35 11.97
CA PHE A 426 -5.37 -20.40 11.33
C PHE A 426 -5.00 -20.88 9.92
N GLY A 427 -4.79 -19.94 8.99
CA GLY A 427 -4.37 -20.23 7.60
C GLY A 427 -5.48 -20.17 6.56
N VAL A 428 -6.74 -20.03 6.98
CA VAL A 428 -7.89 -19.78 6.10
C VAL A 428 -8.11 -18.27 5.92
N ILE A 429 -8.40 -17.84 4.69
CA ILE A 429 -8.45 -16.43 4.29
C ILE A 429 -9.50 -15.62 5.07
N SER A 430 -10.61 -16.25 5.45
CA SER A 430 -11.73 -15.61 6.16
C SER A 430 -11.56 -15.64 7.69
N SER A 431 -10.60 -16.39 8.25
CA SER A 431 -10.45 -16.53 9.70
C SER A 431 -10.25 -15.19 10.44
N PRO A 432 -9.43 -14.24 9.95
CA PRO A 432 -9.28 -12.92 10.57
C PRO A 432 -10.59 -12.14 10.65
N PHE A 433 -11.37 -12.15 9.57
CA PHE A 433 -12.68 -11.52 9.50
C PHE A 433 -13.65 -12.15 10.50
N LEU A 434 -13.77 -13.49 10.50
CA LEU A 434 -14.71 -14.20 11.37
C LEU A 434 -14.42 -13.96 12.85
N LEU A 435 -13.15 -13.94 13.25
CA LEU A 435 -12.77 -13.59 14.62
C LEU A 435 -13.17 -12.16 14.98
N ALA A 436 -12.80 -11.18 14.14
CA ALA A 436 -13.08 -9.77 14.40
C ALA A 436 -14.60 -9.48 14.45
N ALA A 437 -15.37 -10.03 13.50
CA ALA A 437 -16.81 -9.88 13.46
C ALA A 437 -17.50 -10.55 14.65
N THR A 438 -16.99 -11.69 15.13
CA THR A 438 -17.48 -12.37 16.33
C THR A 438 -17.25 -11.52 17.59
N ILE A 439 -16.04 -10.99 17.76
CA ILE A 439 -15.72 -10.11 18.90
C ILE A 439 -16.59 -8.85 18.84
N GLU A 440 -16.74 -8.20 17.68
CA GLU A 440 -17.57 -7.01 17.55
C GLU A 440 -19.05 -7.29 17.86
N SER A 441 -19.59 -8.41 17.35
CA SER A 441 -20.96 -8.84 17.65
C SER A 441 -21.18 -9.13 19.13
N HIS A 442 -20.17 -9.68 19.80
CA HIS A 442 -20.23 -9.91 21.24
C HIS A 442 -20.15 -8.61 22.04
N LEU A 443 -19.24 -7.70 21.70
CA LEU A 443 -19.12 -6.39 22.36
C LEU A 443 -20.38 -5.54 22.19
N ASN A 444 -21.13 -5.69 21.10
CA ASN A 444 -22.39 -4.97 20.88
C ASN A 444 -23.51 -5.37 21.85
N LYS A 445 -23.36 -6.47 22.60
CA LYS A 445 -24.29 -6.85 23.68
C LYS A 445 -24.07 -6.03 24.96
N TYR A 446 -22.93 -5.33 25.07
CA TYR A 446 -22.56 -4.56 26.25
C TYR A 446 -22.57 -3.07 25.92
N ASN A 447 -23.33 -2.31 26.70
CA ASN A 447 -23.32 -0.85 26.66
C ASN A 447 -22.55 -0.29 27.87
N THR A 448 -21.30 -0.75 28.05
CA THR A 448 -20.42 -0.29 29.13
C THR A 448 -19.22 0.47 28.56
N PRO A 449 -18.65 1.43 29.31
CA PRO A 449 -17.43 2.13 28.90
C PRO A 449 -16.27 1.16 28.58
N THR A 450 -16.14 0.08 29.37
CA THR A 450 -15.14 -0.96 29.14
C THR A 450 -15.31 -1.65 27.78
N ALA A 451 -16.54 -2.03 27.40
CA ALA A 451 -16.79 -2.67 26.11
C ALA A 451 -16.46 -1.75 24.93
N GLU A 452 -16.79 -0.46 25.03
CA GLU A 452 -16.42 0.54 24.01
C GLU A 452 -14.91 0.75 23.94
N GLN A 453 -14.25 0.84 25.09
CA GLN A 453 -12.81 0.96 25.16
C GLN A 453 -12.11 -0.28 24.57
N ILE A 454 -12.57 -1.50 24.84
CA ILE A 454 -12.06 -2.73 24.20
C ILE A 454 -12.27 -2.65 22.68
N ARG A 455 -13.48 -2.29 22.24
CA ARG A 455 -13.85 -2.21 20.81
C ARG A 455 -12.87 -1.34 20.03
N ASN A 456 -12.42 -0.23 20.62
CA ASN A 456 -11.49 0.71 20.00
C ASN A 456 -10.01 0.32 20.12
N ASN A 457 -9.66 -0.61 20.99
CA ASN A 457 -8.27 -0.88 21.38
C ASN A 457 -7.80 -2.33 21.18
N ILE A 458 -8.66 -3.16 20.59
CA ILE A 458 -8.31 -4.52 20.22
C ILE A 458 -7.64 -4.57 18.84
N TYR A 459 -6.52 -5.28 18.76
CA TYR A 459 -5.77 -5.50 17.53
C TYR A 459 -5.47 -6.99 17.36
N VAL A 460 -6.26 -7.66 16.53
CA VAL A 460 -6.20 -9.11 16.32
C VAL A 460 -6.43 -9.86 17.64
N ASP A 461 -5.37 -10.36 18.28
CA ASP A 461 -5.35 -11.10 19.54
C ASP A 461 -4.89 -10.25 20.73
N ASN A 462 -4.41 -9.03 20.51
CA ASN A 462 -3.90 -8.17 21.57
C ASN A 462 -4.93 -7.09 21.97
N LEU A 463 -5.13 -6.91 23.28
CA LEU A 463 -5.85 -5.77 23.85
C LEU A 463 -4.82 -4.78 24.41
N ILE A 464 -4.81 -3.54 23.90
CA ILE A 464 -3.83 -2.52 24.30
C ILE A 464 -4.54 -1.25 24.71
N THR A 465 -4.68 -1.05 26.01
CA THR A 465 -5.60 -0.07 26.56
C THR A 465 -5.04 0.55 27.85
N GLY A 466 -5.87 1.20 28.66
CA GLY A 466 -5.43 1.80 29.92
C GLY A 466 -6.52 2.55 30.66
N ALA A 467 -6.14 3.21 31.75
CA ALA A 467 -7.02 4.03 32.56
C ALA A 467 -6.26 5.22 33.16
N ASN A 468 -6.99 6.18 33.76
CA ASN A 468 -6.39 7.34 34.42
C ASN A 468 -6.24 7.17 35.94
N THR A 469 -6.99 6.25 36.55
CA THR A 469 -6.92 5.92 37.96
C THR A 469 -6.74 4.41 38.15
N VAL A 470 -6.19 4.01 39.30
CA VAL A 470 -6.02 2.59 39.64
C VAL A 470 -7.38 1.89 39.69
N THR A 471 -8.39 2.52 40.31
CA THR A 471 -9.75 1.99 40.41
C THR A 471 -10.36 1.69 39.04
N ASP A 472 -10.22 2.61 38.09
CA ASP A 472 -10.72 2.41 36.73
C ASP A 472 -9.97 1.27 36.03
N ALA A 473 -8.66 1.15 36.25
CA ALA A 473 -7.85 0.08 35.67
C ALA A 473 -8.25 -1.31 36.23
N LEU A 474 -8.50 -1.41 37.54
CA LEU A 474 -8.97 -2.66 38.18
C LEU A 474 -10.38 -3.05 37.70
N THR A 475 -11.26 -2.06 37.57
CA THR A 475 -12.61 -2.24 37.01
C THR A 475 -12.52 -2.73 35.57
N HIS A 476 -11.69 -2.08 34.75
CA HIS A 476 -11.49 -2.45 33.36
C HIS A 476 -10.94 -3.87 33.21
N TYR A 477 -9.95 -4.27 34.03
CA TYR A 477 -9.44 -5.64 34.06
C TYR A 477 -10.55 -6.66 34.35
N SER A 478 -11.31 -6.44 35.44
CA SER A 478 -12.35 -7.36 35.90
C SER A 478 -13.50 -7.48 34.90
N GLU A 479 -13.99 -6.34 34.39
CA GLU A 479 -15.06 -6.30 33.39
C GLU A 479 -14.61 -6.90 32.06
N SER A 480 -13.39 -6.59 31.59
CA SER A 480 -12.86 -7.17 30.35
C SER A 480 -12.78 -8.69 30.44
N LYS A 481 -12.28 -9.23 31.56
CA LYS A 481 -12.24 -10.68 31.80
C LYS A 481 -13.64 -11.29 31.76
N GLN A 482 -14.61 -10.65 32.40
CA GLN A 482 -15.98 -11.16 32.42
C GLN A 482 -16.61 -11.14 31.02
N ILE A 483 -16.50 -10.02 30.29
CA ILE A 483 -17.00 -9.89 28.92
C ILE A 483 -16.43 -11.03 28.05
N PHE A 484 -15.11 -11.21 27.98
CA PHE A 484 -14.54 -12.26 27.13
C PHE A 484 -14.87 -13.67 27.63
N LYS A 485 -14.99 -13.89 28.94
CA LYS A 485 -15.41 -15.17 29.52
C LYS A 485 -16.80 -15.59 29.03
N ASP A 486 -17.73 -14.64 28.88
CA ASP A 486 -19.06 -14.88 28.34
C ASP A 486 -19.06 -15.23 26.84
N ALA A 487 -17.94 -15.02 26.14
CA ALA A 487 -17.69 -15.52 24.79
C ALA A 487 -16.83 -16.80 24.73
N SER A 488 -16.59 -17.45 25.88
CA SER A 488 -15.66 -18.58 26.02
C SER A 488 -14.23 -18.20 25.57
N MET A 489 -13.86 -16.94 25.68
CA MET A 489 -12.53 -16.43 25.40
C MET A 489 -11.82 -16.05 26.71
N ASN A 490 -10.52 -16.30 26.79
CA ASN A 490 -9.73 -15.98 27.97
C ASN A 490 -8.72 -14.88 27.65
N LEU A 491 -8.82 -13.74 28.34
CA LEU A 491 -7.76 -12.72 28.35
C LEU A 491 -6.71 -13.09 29.41
N ARG A 492 -5.44 -13.09 29.01
CA ARG A 492 -4.30 -13.49 29.84
C ARG A 492 -3.07 -12.65 29.51
N GLU A 493 -1.95 -12.97 30.15
CA GLU A 493 -0.68 -12.26 30.00
C GLU A 493 -0.83 -10.74 30.25
N TRP A 494 -1.63 -10.40 31.26
CA TRP A 494 -1.93 -9.03 31.66
C TRP A 494 -0.71 -8.34 32.22
N ILE A 495 -0.45 -7.14 31.71
CA ILE A 495 0.71 -6.32 32.07
C ILE A 495 0.26 -4.88 32.25
N SER A 496 0.77 -4.25 33.32
CA SER A 496 0.58 -2.83 33.61
C SER A 496 1.88 -2.16 34.08
N ASN A 497 1.99 -0.85 33.86
CA ASN A 497 3.03 -0.02 34.50
C ASN A 497 2.72 0.30 35.97
N SER A 498 1.52 0.01 36.47
CA SER A 498 1.16 0.25 37.87
C SER A 498 1.38 -1.00 38.72
N GLN A 499 2.22 -0.88 39.76
CA GLN A 499 2.46 -1.98 40.70
C GLN A 499 1.17 -2.42 41.40
N SER A 500 0.34 -1.47 41.85
CA SER A 500 -0.93 -1.78 42.52
C SER A 500 -1.89 -2.57 41.63
N VAL A 501 -1.88 -2.32 40.31
CA VAL A 501 -2.66 -3.11 39.35
C VAL A 501 -2.04 -4.49 39.16
N ASN A 502 -0.72 -4.57 39.01
CA ASN A 502 -0.01 -5.85 38.90
C ASN A 502 -0.21 -6.74 40.13
N ASP A 503 -0.32 -6.18 41.33
CA ASP A 503 -0.58 -6.93 42.56
C ASP A 503 -2.00 -7.51 42.61
N PHE A 504 -2.97 -6.83 42.00
CA PHE A 504 -4.36 -7.29 41.90
C PHE A 504 -4.56 -8.37 40.83
N ILE A 505 -3.81 -8.33 39.73
CA ILE A 505 -3.90 -9.31 38.65
C ILE A 505 -3.61 -10.72 39.19
N LEU A 506 -4.48 -11.67 38.85
CA LEU A 506 -4.33 -13.06 39.28
C LEU A 506 -3.02 -13.69 38.75
N PRO A 507 -2.34 -14.56 39.52
CA PRO A 507 -1.07 -15.16 39.09
C PRO A 507 -1.14 -15.94 37.76
N GLU A 508 -2.27 -16.57 37.48
CA GLU A 508 -2.55 -17.31 36.23
C GLU A 508 -2.70 -16.40 35.01
N ASP A 509 -3.05 -15.13 35.23
CA ASP A 509 -3.23 -14.12 34.20
C ASP A 509 -1.95 -13.32 33.93
N LYS A 510 -0.90 -13.47 34.76
CA LYS A 510 0.38 -12.78 34.56
C LYS A 510 1.21 -13.43 33.44
N PRO A 511 2.04 -12.65 32.73
CA PRO A 511 2.94 -13.21 31.72
C PRO A 511 3.99 -14.11 32.38
N LYS A 512 4.46 -15.12 31.63
CA LYS A 512 5.57 -15.99 32.07
C LYS A 512 6.94 -15.34 31.91
N VAL A 513 7.07 -14.29 31.08
CA VAL A 513 8.33 -13.59 30.77
C VAL A 513 8.05 -12.09 30.59
N ASN A 514 8.88 -11.24 31.20
CA ASN A 514 8.79 -9.77 31.14
C ASN A 514 9.41 -9.19 29.86
N GLN A 515 8.84 -9.48 28.69
CA GLN A 515 9.21 -8.78 27.45
C GLN A 515 7.95 -8.34 26.69
N THR A 516 7.67 -7.04 26.68
CA THR A 516 6.50 -6.49 25.99
C THR A 516 6.89 -5.62 24.83
N LYS A 517 6.81 -6.23 23.64
CA LYS A 517 6.63 -5.48 22.41
C LYS A 517 5.16 -5.08 22.32
N VAL A 518 4.89 -3.79 22.17
CA VAL A 518 3.54 -3.26 21.96
C VAL A 518 3.48 -2.71 20.54
N LEU A 519 2.82 -3.43 19.63
CA LEU A 519 2.59 -3.03 18.24
C LEU A 519 3.84 -2.48 17.51
N GLY A 520 5.00 -3.10 17.76
CA GLY A 520 6.27 -2.75 17.12
C GLY A 520 7.20 -1.85 17.93
N HIS A 521 6.71 -1.20 19.00
CA HIS A 521 7.55 -0.52 19.99
C HIS A 521 7.99 -1.49 21.10
N LEU A 522 9.16 -1.24 21.68
CA LEU A 522 9.59 -1.85 22.94
C LEU A 522 9.03 -1.00 24.08
N TRP A 523 8.27 -1.60 24.98
CA TRP A 523 7.74 -0.91 26.16
C TRP A 523 8.51 -1.37 27.41
N ASN A 524 9.23 -0.44 28.03
CA ASN A 524 9.79 -0.63 29.35
C ASN A 524 8.71 -0.33 30.39
N ILE A 525 8.23 -1.37 31.07
CA ILE A 525 7.15 -1.28 32.05
C ILE A 525 7.58 -0.51 33.30
N GLU A 526 8.81 -0.73 33.78
CA GLU A 526 9.33 -0.17 35.02
C GLU A 526 9.47 1.36 34.95
N ASN A 527 10.03 1.85 33.84
CA ASN A 527 10.22 3.29 33.62
C ASN A 527 9.07 3.94 32.83
N ASP A 528 8.12 3.13 32.36
CA ASP A 528 7.02 3.53 31.47
C ASP A 528 7.46 4.29 30.21
N THR A 529 8.50 3.76 29.54
CA THR A 529 9.08 4.36 28.33
C THR A 529 8.90 3.47 27.09
N LEU A 530 8.76 4.10 25.92
CA LEU A 530 8.77 3.44 24.61
C LEU A 530 10.12 3.67 23.93
N SER A 531 10.59 2.66 23.20
CA SER A 531 11.70 2.77 22.27
C SER A 531 11.46 1.93 21.02
N VAL A 532 12.29 2.06 20.00
CA VAL A 532 12.23 1.22 18.80
C VAL A 532 13.36 0.21 18.83
N LYS A 533 13.07 -1.01 18.37
CA LYS A 533 14.08 -2.04 18.23
C LYS A 533 14.89 -1.78 16.97
N HIS A 534 16.21 -1.66 17.10
CA HIS A 534 17.14 -1.76 15.97
C HIS A 534 18.06 -2.98 16.19
N SER A 535 18.18 -3.85 15.19
CA SER A 535 19.00 -5.05 15.34
C SER A 535 20.48 -4.73 15.13
N GLN A 536 21.33 -5.03 16.11
CA GLN A 536 22.80 -4.93 15.97
C GLN A 536 23.39 -6.01 15.03
N SER A 537 22.56 -6.91 14.49
CA SER A 537 23.00 -8.04 13.66
C SER A 537 23.64 -7.66 12.31
N PHE A 538 23.61 -6.38 11.91
CA PHE A 538 24.20 -5.91 10.65
C PHE A 538 25.68 -5.51 10.75
N ILE A 539 26.26 -5.59 11.95
CA ILE A 539 27.59 -5.06 12.21
C ILE A 539 28.69 -5.79 11.42
N ASN A 540 28.50 -7.05 10.97
CA ASN A 540 29.66 -7.88 10.59
C ASN A 540 29.53 -8.85 9.40
N SER A 541 28.71 -8.62 8.36
CA SER A 541 28.71 -9.57 7.22
C SER A 541 28.36 -8.98 5.84
N GLY A 542 29.38 -8.47 5.16
CA GLY A 542 29.44 -8.37 3.69
C GLY A 542 29.05 -7.02 3.08
N ASN A 543 29.27 -6.91 1.77
CA ASN A 543 29.13 -5.70 0.94
C ASN A 543 27.80 -4.97 1.21
N ILE A 544 27.88 -3.66 1.45
CA ILE A 544 26.70 -2.81 1.70
C ILE A 544 26.04 -2.53 0.35
N THR A 545 24.77 -2.88 0.20
CA THR A 545 24.02 -2.70 -1.05
C THR A 545 22.77 -1.86 -0.80
N LYS A 546 22.20 -1.30 -1.86
CA LYS A 546 20.92 -0.57 -1.79
C LYS A 546 19.79 -1.41 -1.17
N ARG A 547 19.79 -2.73 -1.37
CA ARG A 547 18.84 -3.65 -0.74
C ARG A 547 19.03 -3.73 0.78
N LYS A 548 20.28 -3.79 1.25
CA LYS A 548 20.58 -3.81 2.69
C LYS A 548 20.19 -2.50 3.36
N THR A 549 20.45 -1.36 2.72
CA THR A 549 20.08 -0.05 3.29
C THR A 549 18.58 0.10 3.45
N LEU A 550 17.79 -0.31 2.44
CA LEU A 550 16.32 -0.34 2.55
C LEU A 550 15.86 -1.25 3.70
N LYS A 551 16.46 -2.43 3.84
CA LYS A 551 16.11 -3.38 4.90
C LYS A 551 16.33 -2.75 6.28
N GLU A 552 17.49 -2.17 6.53
CA GLU A 552 17.83 -1.55 7.81
C GLU A 552 16.94 -0.35 8.15
N ILE A 553 16.62 0.51 7.17
CA ILE A 553 15.66 1.61 7.39
C ILE A 553 14.27 1.06 7.75
N SER A 554 13.81 0.02 7.06
CA SER A 554 12.47 -0.55 7.21
C SER A 554 12.30 -1.38 8.49
N GLU A 555 13.40 -1.80 9.12
CA GLU A 555 13.37 -2.48 10.42
C GLU A 555 12.92 -1.55 11.55
N VAL A 556 13.14 -0.24 11.41
CA VAL A 556 12.64 0.75 12.36
C VAL A 556 11.16 0.99 12.11
N PHE A 557 10.33 0.26 12.86
CA PHE A 557 8.89 0.41 12.81
C PHE A 557 8.43 1.59 13.68
N ASP A 558 8.13 2.73 13.04
CA ASP A 558 7.66 3.97 13.69
C ASP A 558 6.31 4.44 13.11
N PRO A 559 5.19 3.80 13.50
CA PRO A 559 3.87 4.09 12.94
C PRO A 559 3.39 5.52 13.26
N LEU A 560 3.74 6.05 14.43
CA LEU A 560 3.38 7.40 14.88
C LEU A 560 4.31 8.50 14.34
N GLY A 561 5.44 8.15 13.71
CA GLY A 561 6.40 9.10 13.15
C GLY A 561 7.24 9.86 14.19
N LEU A 562 7.33 9.36 15.41
CA LEU A 562 8.03 10.03 16.53
C LEU A 562 9.54 10.15 16.29
N PHE A 563 10.11 9.24 15.51
CA PHE A 563 11.52 9.17 15.13
C PHE A 563 11.75 9.56 13.66
N SER A 564 10.74 10.16 13.01
CA SER A 564 10.82 10.64 11.63
C SER A 564 12.04 11.52 11.30
N PRO A 565 12.58 12.35 12.22
CA PRO A 565 13.81 13.11 11.95
C PRO A 565 15.07 12.27 11.75
N ILE A 566 15.13 11.05 12.30
CA ILE A 566 16.27 10.14 12.06
C ILE A 566 16.04 9.38 10.75
N LEU A 567 14.80 8.90 10.56
CA LEU A 567 14.45 8.08 9.39
C LEU A 567 14.49 8.84 8.08
N ILE A 568 14.23 10.15 8.08
CA ILE A 568 14.23 10.95 6.86
C ILE A 568 15.60 10.98 6.18
N SER A 569 16.70 10.99 6.94
CA SER A 569 18.06 10.95 6.41
C SER A 569 18.32 9.67 5.61
N GLY A 570 17.88 8.51 6.15
CA GLY A 570 17.93 7.23 5.44
C GLY A 570 17.05 7.20 4.19
N LYS A 571 15.82 7.73 4.27
CA LYS A 571 14.90 7.83 3.13
C LYS A 571 15.47 8.71 2.01
N ILE A 572 16.05 9.87 2.34
CA ILE A 572 16.70 10.78 1.38
C ILE A 572 17.88 10.07 0.72
N PHE A 573 18.73 9.40 1.51
CA PHE A 573 19.86 8.64 1.00
C PHE A 573 19.43 7.54 0.01
N LEU A 574 18.40 6.77 0.36
CA LEU A 574 17.84 5.74 -0.53
C LEU A 574 17.33 6.34 -1.85
N GLN A 575 16.68 7.51 -1.78
CA GLN A 575 16.23 8.25 -2.97
C GLN A 575 17.41 8.67 -3.86
N ASP A 576 18.52 9.09 -3.26
CA ASP A 576 19.72 9.49 -3.99
C ASP A 576 20.40 8.29 -4.67
N LEU A 577 20.41 7.11 -4.03
CA LEU A 577 20.86 5.87 -4.67
C LEU A 577 20.00 5.52 -5.90
N TRP A 578 18.68 5.78 -5.85
CA TRP A 578 17.80 5.59 -7.01
C TRP A 578 18.07 6.60 -8.13
N LYS A 579 18.34 7.87 -7.80
CA LYS A 579 18.74 8.89 -8.79
C LYS A 579 20.04 8.53 -9.49
N LYS A 580 20.94 7.81 -8.82
CA LYS A 580 22.19 7.27 -9.37
C LYS A 580 22.01 6.00 -10.21
N HIS A 581 20.78 5.48 -10.33
CA HIS A 581 20.45 4.26 -11.08
C HIS A 581 21.21 2.99 -10.63
N LEU A 582 21.64 2.93 -9.36
CA LEU A 582 22.23 1.72 -8.76
C LEU A 582 21.20 0.57 -8.76
N ARG A 583 21.63 -0.66 -9.04
CA ARG A 583 20.81 -1.87 -8.91
C ARG A 583 20.66 -2.25 -7.43
N TRP A 584 19.81 -3.22 -7.14
CA TRP A 584 19.52 -3.62 -5.75
C TRP A 584 20.72 -4.20 -5.03
N ASP A 585 21.54 -4.96 -5.75
CA ASP A 585 22.64 -5.74 -5.20
C ASP A 585 24.02 -5.17 -5.60
N ASP A 586 24.03 -3.97 -6.19
CA ASP A 586 25.27 -3.23 -6.43
C ASP A 586 25.84 -2.74 -5.10
N GLU A 587 27.14 -2.91 -4.93
CA GLU A 587 27.88 -2.47 -3.75
C GLU A 587 28.03 -0.95 -3.71
N LEU A 588 27.81 -0.36 -2.54
CA LEU A 588 28.04 1.05 -2.29
C LEU A 588 29.55 1.32 -2.20
N GLN A 589 30.05 2.28 -2.98
CA GLN A 589 31.46 2.62 -3.03
C GLN A 589 31.74 4.07 -2.62
N GLY A 590 32.97 4.31 -2.15
CA GLY A 590 33.48 5.63 -1.82
C GLY A 590 32.57 6.42 -0.87
N THR A 591 32.13 7.60 -1.33
CA THR A 591 31.32 8.53 -0.52
C THR A 591 29.96 7.98 -0.08
N ASP A 592 29.34 7.06 -0.84
CA ASP A 592 28.03 6.52 -0.49
C ASP A 592 28.13 5.53 0.67
N SER A 593 29.20 4.74 0.71
CA SER A 593 29.48 3.83 1.83
C SER A 593 29.73 4.60 3.14
N LEU A 594 30.53 5.68 3.07
CA LEU A 594 30.79 6.55 4.22
C LEU A 594 29.51 7.23 4.73
N LYS A 595 28.70 7.80 3.83
CA LYS A 595 27.42 8.44 4.19
C LYS A 595 26.46 7.44 4.83
N TRP A 596 26.34 6.25 4.25
CA TRP A 596 25.51 5.20 4.84
C TRP A 596 26.03 4.79 6.22
N GLY A 597 27.34 4.62 6.39
CA GLY A 597 27.94 4.30 7.69
C GLY A 597 27.57 5.30 8.79
N SER A 598 27.54 6.60 8.48
CA SER A 598 27.05 7.62 9.41
C SER A 598 25.56 7.46 9.74
N ILE A 599 24.69 7.28 8.73
CA ILE A 599 23.24 7.09 8.93
C ILE A 599 22.97 5.81 9.74
N GLN A 600 23.68 4.73 9.42
CA GLN A 600 23.58 3.45 10.10
C GLN A 600 23.96 3.57 11.57
N ALA A 601 25.02 4.31 11.91
CA ALA A 601 25.40 4.57 13.30
C ALA A 601 24.29 5.31 14.07
N GLU A 602 23.66 6.31 13.46
CA GLU A 602 22.53 7.03 14.06
C GLU A 602 21.32 6.10 14.29
N LEU A 603 20.98 5.25 13.31
CA LEU A 603 19.90 4.27 13.43
C LEU A 603 20.16 3.23 14.54
N GLN A 604 21.43 2.84 14.72
CA GLN A 604 21.83 1.90 15.78
C GLN A 604 21.66 2.50 17.18
N GLN A 605 21.96 3.79 17.34
CA GLN A 605 21.79 4.49 18.61
C GLN A 605 20.31 4.75 18.95
N LEU A 606 19.39 4.59 17.99
CA LEU A 606 17.97 4.92 18.18
C LEU A 606 17.31 4.15 19.34
N SER A 607 17.79 2.93 19.64
CA SER A 607 17.29 2.15 20.78
C SER A 607 17.58 2.77 22.14
N GLU A 608 18.57 3.67 22.22
CA GLU A 608 18.91 4.44 23.42
C GLU A 608 17.94 5.60 23.65
N CYS A 609 17.26 6.06 22.59
CA CYS A 609 16.27 7.12 22.69
C CYS A 609 14.96 6.59 23.27
N GLN A 610 14.78 6.80 24.57
CA GLN A 610 13.57 6.43 25.29
C GLN A 610 12.63 7.63 25.38
N ILE A 611 11.37 7.43 24.99
CA ILE A 611 10.32 8.43 25.10
C ILE A 611 9.33 8.01 26.17
N SER A 612 8.71 8.96 26.87
CA SER A 612 7.64 8.61 27.79
C SER A 612 6.46 8.00 27.02
N ARG A 613 5.98 6.84 27.48
CA ARG A 613 4.73 6.26 26.96
C ARG A 613 3.58 7.21 27.30
N SER A 614 3.44 7.56 28.57
CA SER A 614 2.32 8.36 29.07
C SER A 614 2.47 9.84 28.74
N ILE A 615 1.61 10.34 27.87
CA ILE A 615 1.31 11.77 27.80
C ILE A 615 0.37 12.15 28.95
N GLY A 616 -0.54 11.24 29.33
CA GLY A 616 -1.46 11.45 30.44
C GLY A 616 -2.50 12.54 30.15
N ILE A 617 -3.77 12.16 30.12
CA ILE A 617 -4.85 13.15 30.08
C ILE A 617 -4.95 13.82 31.46
N MET A 618 -5.04 15.15 31.46
CA MET A 618 -5.40 15.92 32.65
C MET A 618 -6.86 15.65 33.01
N THR A 619 -7.10 15.16 34.23
CA THR A 619 -8.42 14.80 34.76
C THR A 619 -8.57 15.46 36.13
N GLY A 620 -9.75 16.04 36.43
CA GLY A 620 -10.03 16.73 37.70
C GLY A 620 -11.28 17.63 37.63
N ASP A 621 -11.64 18.28 38.75
CA ASP A 621 -12.82 19.16 38.89
C ASP A 621 -12.74 20.46 38.07
N ASP A 622 -11.52 20.86 37.65
CA ASP A 622 -11.28 22.02 36.81
C ASP A 622 -11.61 21.72 35.33
N ARG A 623 -12.22 22.69 34.62
CA ARG A 623 -12.46 22.59 33.17
C ARG A 623 -11.13 22.55 32.41
N VAL A 624 -10.73 21.37 31.97
CA VAL A 624 -9.56 21.17 31.11
C VAL A 624 -9.92 21.45 29.65
N GLN A 625 -9.10 22.27 28.99
CA GLN A 625 -9.23 22.57 27.56
C GLN A 625 -8.24 21.72 26.76
N TYR A 626 -8.73 21.05 25.72
CA TYR A 626 -7.90 20.27 24.80
C TYR A 626 -7.84 20.94 23.42
N ARG A 627 -6.62 21.06 22.88
CA ARG A 627 -6.38 21.62 21.54
C ARG A 627 -5.46 20.73 20.72
N LEU A 628 -5.68 20.71 19.41
CA LEU A 628 -4.75 20.09 18.47
C LEU A 628 -3.93 21.15 17.75
N LEU A 629 -2.62 20.99 17.84
CA LEU A 629 -1.66 21.94 17.29
C LEU A 629 -0.84 21.23 16.22
N CYS A 630 -0.98 21.63 14.96
CA CYS A 630 -0.24 21.06 13.85
C CYS A 630 0.79 22.07 13.33
N PHE A 631 2.01 21.62 13.06
CA PHE A 631 3.01 22.39 12.34
C PHE A 631 3.40 21.65 11.07
N CYS A 632 3.55 22.39 9.98
CA CYS A 632 3.90 21.87 8.66
C CYS A 632 5.17 22.56 8.15
N ASP A 633 6.04 21.79 7.52
CA ASP A 633 7.23 22.31 6.84
C ASP A 633 7.50 21.55 5.53
N ALA A 634 8.19 22.20 4.60
CA ALA A 634 8.66 21.57 3.37
C ALA A 634 10.01 22.11 2.90
N SER A 635 10.91 21.18 2.59
CA SER A 635 12.19 21.43 1.95
C SER A 635 12.21 20.87 0.51
N GLY A 636 13.28 21.13 -0.23
CA GLY A 636 13.48 20.54 -1.56
C GLY A 636 13.62 19.00 -1.55
N SER A 637 13.88 18.40 -0.38
CA SER A 637 14.11 16.96 -0.23
C SER A 637 12.92 16.22 0.37
N ALA A 638 12.17 16.86 1.26
CA ALA A 638 11.08 16.24 2.00
C ALA A 638 10.12 17.29 2.55
N TYR A 639 8.90 16.88 2.90
CA TYR A 639 7.96 17.69 3.66
C TYR A 639 7.40 16.87 4.82
N ALA A 640 7.07 17.55 5.92
CA ALA A 640 6.69 16.90 7.16
C ALA A 640 5.61 17.68 7.90
N ILE A 641 4.93 16.95 8.77
CA ILE A 641 3.92 17.45 9.69
C ILE A 641 4.17 16.89 11.07
N VAL A 642 3.88 17.68 12.08
CA VAL A 642 3.87 17.26 13.49
C VAL A 642 2.58 17.75 14.14
N ILE A 643 2.02 16.93 15.03
CA ILE A 643 0.77 17.19 15.74
C ILE A 643 1.00 16.98 17.23
N TYR A 644 0.67 18.01 18.01
CA TYR A 644 0.73 18.01 19.46
C TYR A 644 -0.67 18.02 20.06
N LEU A 645 -0.81 17.36 21.20
CA LEU A 645 -1.94 17.56 22.11
C LEU A 645 -1.57 18.62 23.13
N HIS A 646 -2.30 19.72 23.13
CA HIS A 646 -2.17 20.78 24.13
C HIS A 646 -3.31 20.68 25.13
N GLN A 647 -2.95 20.66 26.41
CA GLN A 647 -3.87 20.53 27.54
C GLN A 647 -3.67 21.72 28.47
N THR A 648 -4.74 22.43 28.81
CA THR A 648 -4.67 23.57 29.74
C THR A 648 -5.73 23.42 30.82
N SER A 649 -5.30 23.58 32.07
CA SER A 649 -6.16 23.77 33.24
C SER A 649 -5.81 25.12 33.90
N SER A 650 -6.60 25.52 34.89
CA SER A 650 -6.38 26.72 35.70
C SER A 650 -4.97 26.78 36.33
N LYS A 651 -4.33 25.61 36.56
CA LYS A 651 -3.05 25.49 37.27
C LYS A 651 -1.87 25.06 36.40
N SER A 652 -2.10 24.48 35.23
CA SER A 652 -1.00 23.92 34.42
C SER A 652 -1.34 23.85 32.93
N SER A 653 -0.30 24.00 32.10
CA SER A 653 -0.33 23.89 30.64
C SER A 653 0.68 22.83 30.20
N LYS A 654 0.28 21.93 29.30
CA LYS A 654 1.12 20.84 28.81
C LYS A 654 0.96 20.69 27.29
N CYS A 655 2.07 20.43 26.60
CA CYS A 655 2.09 20.19 25.16
C CYS A 655 3.01 19.00 24.85
N ASP A 656 2.49 17.98 24.18
CA ASP A 656 3.26 16.78 23.85
C ASP A 656 2.98 16.28 22.44
N LEU A 657 4.03 15.82 21.76
CA LEU A 657 3.94 15.23 20.43
C LEU A 657 3.15 13.92 20.46
N ILE A 658 2.05 13.85 19.71
CA ILE A 658 1.22 12.65 19.59
C ILE A 658 1.37 11.94 18.25
N PHE A 659 1.67 12.68 17.18
CA PHE A 659 1.72 12.13 15.83
C PHE A 659 2.58 12.99 14.90
N SER A 660 3.28 12.34 13.98
CA SER A 660 4.11 12.98 12.96
C SER A 660 4.08 12.17 11.67
N LYS A 661 4.27 12.83 10.54
CA LYS A 661 4.52 12.18 9.25
C LYS A 661 5.53 12.97 8.45
N SER A 662 6.42 12.25 7.76
CA SER A 662 7.35 12.83 6.77
C SER A 662 7.24 12.08 5.46
N ARG A 663 7.35 12.80 4.34
CA ARG A 663 7.35 12.24 2.98
C ARG A 663 8.44 12.88 2.14
N LEU A 664 9.05 12.08 1.28
CA LEU A 664 10.05 12.56 0.33
C LEU A 664 9.42 13.43 -0.76
N ALA A 665 10.15 14.46 -1.17
CA ALA A 665 9.80 15.27 -2.33
C ALA A 665 9.85 14.41 -3.61
N PRO A 666 8.95 14.63 -4.59
CA PRO A 666 8.94 13.85 -5.82
C PRO A 666 10.25 13.98 -6.62
N VAL A 667 10.79 12.85 -7.11
CA VAL A 667 12.03 12.83 -7.91
C VAL A 667 11.92 13.64 -9.21
N LYS A 668 10.72 13.77 -9.78
CA LYS A 668 10.48 14.59 -10.98
C LYS A 668 10.58 16.11 -10.70
N GLY A 669 10.80 16.50 -9.44
CA GLY A 669 10.90 17.89 -9.01
C GLY A 669 9.52 18.54 -8.84
N MET A 670 9.42 19.39 -7.82
CA MET A 670 8.27 20.25 -7.58
C MET A 670 8.78 21.55 -6.94
N THR A 671 8.12 22.68 -7.22
CA THR A 671 8.49 23.96 -6.62
C THR A 671 8.25 23.93 -5.11
N ILE A 672 9.10 24.60 -4.32
CA ILE A 672 8.97 24.68 -2.85
C ILE A 672 7.56 25.09 -2.41
N PRO A 673 6.91 26.14 -2.97
CA PRO A 673 5.54 26.49 -2.58
C PRO A 673 4.50 25.38 -2.75
N ARG A 674 4.65 24.54 -3.78
CA ARG A 674 3.76 23.39 -3.98
C ARG A 674 4.05 22.26 -3.01
N LEU A 675 5.30 22.09 -2.57
CA LEU A 675 5.66 21.14 -1.50
C LEU A 675 5.11 21.61 -0.15
N GLU A 676 5.25 22.89 0.16
CA GLU A 676 4.63 23.53 1.34
C GLU A 676 3.09 23.34 1.33
N LEU A 677 2.46 23.51 0.16
CA LEU A 677 1.01 23.25 0.00
C LEU A 677 0.66 21.78 0.27
N MET A 678 1.51 20.83 -0.15
CA MET A 678 1.29 19.41 0.13
C MET A 678 1.48 19.11 1.63
N ALA A 679 2.44 19.75 2.30
CA ALA A 679 2.62 19.64 3.74
C ALA A 679 1.34 20.06 4.48
N VAL A 680 0.78 21.22 4.14
CA VAL A 680 -0.49 21.70 4.74
C VAL A 680 -1.67 20.79 4.41
N LEU A 681 -1.77 20.30 3.17
CA LEU A 681 -2.83 19.35 2.79
C LEU A 681 -2.77 18.06 3.63
N ILE A 682 -1.58 17.50 3.82
CA ILE A 682 -1.42 16.30 4.64
C ILE A 682 -1.64 16.64 6.11
N GLY A 683 -1.24 17.82 6.56
CA GLY A 683 -1.50 18.31 7.92
C GLY A 683 -2.98 18.31 8.26
N VAL A 684 -3.86 18.83 7.38
CA VAL A 684 -5.31 18.82 7.64
C VAL A 684 -5.92 17.40 7.63
N ARG A 685 -5.43 16.51 6.77
CA ARG A 685 -5.85 15.10 6.75
C ARG A 685 -5.42 14.38 8.03
N CYS A 686 -4.17 14.57 8.46
CA CYS A 686 -3.65 13.99 9.70
C CYS A 686 -4.36 14.55 10.93
N LEU A 687 -4.71 15.84 10.96
CA LEU A 687 -5.52 16.44 12.01
C LEU A 687 -6.90 15.79 12.10
N ALA A 688 -7.59 15.60 10.97
CA ALA A 688 -8.89 14.93 10.94
C ALA A 688 -8.80 13.48 11.43
N PHE A 689 -7.77 12.75 10.99
CA PHE A 689 -7.48 11.39 11.44
C PHE A 689 -7.24 11.34 12.96
N VAL A 690 -6.30 12.14 13.47
CA VAL A 690 -5.94 12.17 14.89
C VAL A 690 -7.15 12.58 15.73
N LYS A 691 -7.90 13.62 15.32
CA LYS A 691 -9.14 14.04 16.01
C LYS A 691 -10.16 12.90 16.10
N GLY A 692 -10.32 12.09 15.05
CA GLY A 692 -11.22 10.94 15.03
C GLY A 692 -10.78 9.78 15.92
N GLU A 693 -9.48 9.61 16.14
CA GLU A 693 -8.93 8.56 17.01
C GLU A 693 -8.77 9.00 18.48
N LEU A 694 -8.85 10.30 18.74
CA LEU A 694 -8.78 10.89 20.07
C LEU A 694 -10.16 10.84 20.75
N ASN A 695 -10.24 10.12 21.86
CA ASN A 695 -11.45 10.08 22.70
C ASN A 695 -11.47 11.25 23.71
N VAL A 696 -11.10 12.45 23.26
CA VAL A 696 -11.11 13.68 24.09
C VAL A 696 -11.82 14.82 23.34
N PRO A 697 -12.57 15.69 24.03
CA PRO A 697 -13.28 16.79 23.40
C PRO A 697 -12.30 17.89 22.97
N ILE A 698 -11.96 17.93 21.68
CA ILE A 698 -11.08 18.96 21.11
C ILE A 698 -11.86 20.26 20.86
N GLU A 699 -11.49 21.33 21.55
CA GLU A 699 -12.16 22.64 21.45
C GLU A 699 -11.71 23.43 20.23
N THR A 700 -10.40 23.43 19.96
CA THR A 700 -9.81 24.25 18.88
C THR A 700 -8.67 23.51 18.20
N ILE A 701 -8.50 23.81 16.91
CA ILE A 701 -7.47 23.21 16.07
C ILE A 701 -6.71 24.33 15.35
N TYR A 702 -5.38 24.29 15.48
CA TYR A 702 -4.48 25.25 14.86
C TYR A 702 -3.52 24.52 13.92
N LEU A 703 -3.23 25.13 12.77
CA LEU A 703 -2.20 24.67 11.84
C LEU A 703 -1.27 25.83 11.51
N TRP A 704 0.01 25.67 11.83
CA TRP A 704 1.06 26.61 11.51
C TRP A 704 1.88 26.17 10.31
N THR A 705 2.25 27.13 9.47
CA THR A 705 3.23 26.97 8.38
C THR A 705 4.09 28.22 8.29
N ASP A 706 5.36 28.07 7.93
CA ASP A 706 6.23 29.19 7.59
C ASP A 706 6.09 29.63 6.11
N SER A 707 5.20 28.98 5.35
CA SER A 707 4.88 29.38 3.99
C SER A 707 3.83 30.49 3.91
N GLN A 708 4.32 31.71 3.70
CA GLN A 708 3.46 32.85 3.40
C GLN A 708 2.69 32.66 2.08
N CYS A 709 3.28 31.92 1.13
CA CYS A 709 2.66 31.63 -0.17
C CYS A 709 1.40 30.77 0.00
N VAL A 710 1.48 29.70 0.80
CA VAL A 710 0.34 28.82 1.05
C VAL A 710 -0.76 29.56 1.82
N LEU A 711 -0.41 30.34 2.84
CA LEU A 711 -1.39 31.18 3.56
C LEU A 711 -2.11 32.16 2.61
N LYS A 712 -1.39 32.72 1.63
CA LYS A 712 -1.98 33.57 0.60
C LYS A 712 -2.90 32.79 -0.33
N TRP A 713 -2.55 31.57 -0.73
CA TRP A 713 -3.42 30.70 -1.53
C TRP A 713 -4.69 30.27 -0.80
N ILE A 714 -4.62 30.07 0.52
CA ILE A 714 -5.79 29.75 1.34
C ILE A 714 -6.73 30.95 1.43
N SER A 715 -6.20 32.16 1.66
CA SER A 715 -7.00 33.37 1.82
C SER A 715 -7.51 33.98 0.51
N THR A 716 -6.83 33.74 -0.62
CA THR A 716 -7.17 34.41 -1.88
C THR A 716 -8.50 33.95 -2.48
N LYS A 717 -9.21 34.90 -3.09
CA LYS A 717 -10.39 34.67 -3.95
C LYS A 717 -10.04 34.65 -5.44
N LYS A 718 -8.77 34.89 -5.80
CA LYS A 718 -8.30 34.92 -7.19
C LYS A 718 -8.21 33.51 -7.78
N ASP A 719 -8.28 33.42 -9.10
CA ASP A 719 -8.13 32.15 -9.82
C ASP A 719 -6.71 31.60 -9.72
N LEU A 720 -6.63 30.36 -9.22
CA LEU A 720 -5.39 29.59 -9.05
C LEU A 720 -5.24 28.56 -10.18
N GLY A 721 -4.01 28.11 -10.41
CA GLY A 721 -3.75 26.96 -11.29
C GLY A 721 -4.48 25.70 -10.78
N VAL A 722 -4.82 24.77 -11.68
CA VAL A 722 -5.65 23.59 -11.37
C VAL A 722 -5.08 22.77 -10.21
N PHE A 723 -3.75 22.56 -10.18
CA PHE A 723 -3.08 21.86 -9.08
C PHE A 723 -3.35 22.53 -7.73
N VAL A 724 -3.02 23.82 -7.60
CA VAL A 724 -3.20 24.56 -6.35
C VAL A 724 -4.68 24.64 -5.97
N LYS A 725 -5.56 24.95 -6.94
CA LYS A 725 -7.01 25.08 -6.73
C LYS A 725 -7.63 23.81 -6.14
N ASN A 726 -7.31 22.65 -6.70
CA ASN A 726 -7.90 21.38 -6.25
C ASN A 726 -7.51 21.07 -4.80
N ARG A 727 -6.24 21.29 -4.41
CA ARG A 727 -5.78 21.03 -3.04
C ARG A 727 -6.27 22.07 -2.04
N ILE A 728 -6.34 23.34 -2.43
CA ILE A 728 -6.97 24.38 -1.58
C ILE A 728 -8.45 24.10 -1.36
N THR A 729 -9.16 23.60 -2.37
CA THR A 729 -10.57 23.22 -2.24
C THR A 729 -10.74 22.15 -1.16
N GLU A 730 -9.86 21.15 -1.15
CA GLU A 730 -9.83 20.10 -0.13
C GLU A 730 -9.46 20.64 1.26
N ILE A 731 -8.40 21.46 1.37
CA ILE A 731 -7.99 22.10 2.63
C ILE A 731 -9.15 22.88 3.25
N LYS A 732 -9.93 23.59 2.44
CA LYS A 732 -11.07 24.41 2.88
C LYS A 732 -12.29 23.61 3.35
N ILE A 733 -12.33 22.29 3.16
CA ILE A 733 -13.36 21.43 3.75
C ILE A 733 -13.24 21.45 5.29
N HIS A 734 -12.02 21.55 5.81
CA HIS A 734 -11.70 21.58 7.24
C HIS A 734 -11.87 22.99 7.82
N LYS A 735 -13.12 23.45 7.96
CA LYS A 735 -13.46 24.80 8.42
C LYS A 735 -13.13 25.07 9.90
N ASP A 736 -12.92 24.03 10.69
CA ASP A 736 -12.56 24.08 12.10
C ASP A 736 -11.06 24.34 12.34
N VAL A 737 -10.24 24.28 11.29
CA VAL A 737 -8.79 24.50 11.38
C VAL A 737 -8.45 25.98 11.17
N LYS A 738 -7.75 26.57 12.14
CA LYS A 738 -7.20 27.93 12.05
C LYS A 738 -5.78 27.90 11.48
N PHE A 739 -5.58 28.50 10.31
CA PHE A 739 -4.29 28.57 9.63
C PHE A 739 -3.49 29.80 10.06
N LEU A 740 -2.28 29.59 10.57
CA LEU A 740 -1.41 30.62 11.15
C LEU A 740 0.00 30.57 10.58
N TYR A 741 0.73 31.69 10.67
CA TYR A 741 2.15 31.75 10.34
C TYR A 741 3.03 31.47 11.55
N VAL A 742 4.11 30.72 11.36
CA VAL A 742 5.19 30.54 12.33
C VAL A 742 6.53 30.87 11.67
N SER A 743 7.50 31.36 12.45
CA SER A 743 8.86 31.54 11.94
C SER A 743 9.54 30.18 11.75
N THR A 744 10.37 30.01 10.70
CA THR A 744 11.08 28.74 10.43
C THR A 744 11.91 28.26 11.63
N LYS A 745 12.49 29.18 12.43
CA LYS A 745 13.28 28.83 13.62
C LYS A 745 12.46 28.24 14.76
N GLU A 746 11.17 28.59 14.83
CA GLU A 746 10.23 28.10 15.84
C GLU A 746 9.33 26.99 15.25
N ASN A 747 9.63 26.48 14.04
CA ASN A 747 8.83 25.44 13.40
C ASN A 747 9.39 24.04 13.71
N PRO A 748 8.75 23.24 14.59
CA PRO A 748 9.23 21.91 14.91
C PRO A 748 9.22 20.94 13.72
N ALA A 749 8.40 21.19 12.69
CA ALA A 749 8.37 20.33 11.50
C ALA A 749 9.68 20.40 10.69
N ASP A 750 10.47 21.49 10.80
CA ASP A 750 11.79 21.63 10.14
C ASP A 750 12.77 20.53 10.60
N VAL A 751 12.66 20.08 11.85
CA VAL A 751 13.46 18.97 12.40
C VAL A 751 13.21 17.67 11.59
N ALA A 752 11.97 17.42 11.18
CA ALA A 752 11.59 16.24 10.42
C ALA A 752 11.80 16.36 8.90
N THR A 753 11.92 17.57 8.34
CA THR A 753 12.22 17.76 6.91
C THR A 753 13.72 17.75 6.62
N ARG A 754 14.55 18.23 7.55
CA ARG A 754 16.01 18.24 7.42
C ARG A 754 16.69 17.01 7.98
N GLY A 755 16.10 16.44 9.02
CA GLY A 755 16.69 15.38 9.83
C GLY A 755 17.67 15.88 10.88
N THR A 756 17.97 15.03 11.86
CA THR A 756 18.90 15.32 12.95
C THR A 756 19.63 14.05 13.42
N SER A 757 20.58 14.16 14.35
CA SER A 757 21.21 12.99 14.99
C SER A 757 20.37 12.47 16.15
N THR A 758 20.53 11.19 16.48
CA THR A 758 19.76 10.51 17.53
C THR A 758 19.94 11.22 18.87
N ARG A 759 21.18 11.53 19.25
CA ARG A 759 21.46 12.24 20.51
C ARG A 759 20.78 13.61 20.58
N LEU A 760 20.83 14.39 19.48
CA LEU A 760 20.18 15.70 19.45
C LEU A 760 18.66 15.56 19.48
N LEU A 761 18.09 14.53 18.85
CA LEU A 761 16.64 14.29 18.87
C LEU A 761 16.14 14.00 20.28
N CYS A 762 16.85 13.17 21.05
CA CYS A 762 16.39 12.80 22.41
C CYS A 762 16.27 14.01 23.33
N ASP A 763 17.18 14.99 23.19
CA ASP A 763 17.18 16.23 23.99
C ASP A 763 16.42 17.40 23.32
N ASN A 764 15.74 17.17 22.19
CA ASN A 764 15.10 18.24 21.41
C ASN A 764 13.71 18.61 21.97
N SER A 765 13.67 19.57 22.90
CA SER A 765 12.42 20.08 23.47
C SER A 765 11.45 20.62 22.42
N LEU A 766 11.95 21.31 21.38
CA LEU A 766 11.11 21.84 20.29
C LEU A 766 10.38 20.70 19.56
N TRP A 767 11.04 19.57 19.30
CA TRP A 767 10.41 18.40 18.68
C TRP A 767 9.37 17.73 19.59
N TRP A 768 9.68 17.51 20.87
CA TRP A 768 8.81 16.74 21.77
C TRP A 768 7.66 17.54 22.37
N HIS A 769 7.85 18.83 22.62
CA HIS A 769 6.90 19.69 23.33
C HIS A 769 6.45 20.91 22.52
N GLY A 770 7.00 21.13 21.34
CA GLY A 770 6.73 22.31 20.53
C GLY A 770 7.41 23.58 21.08
N PRO A 771 7.12 24.74 20.51
CA PRO A 771 7.70 26.00 20.98
C PRO A 771 7.29 26.37 22.40
N GLU A 772 8.21 26.92 23.20
CA GLU A 772 7.97 27.27 24.61
C GLU A 772 6.78 28.21 24.83
N TRP A 773 6.51 29.10 23.87
CA TRP A 773 5.37 30.03 23.96
C TRP A 773 4.01 29.33 23.94
N LEU A 774 3.91 28.06 23.54
CA LEU A 774 2.69 27.25 23.66
C LEU A 774 2.29 26.97 25.11
N LEU A 775 3.26 27.01 26.04
CA LEU A 775 3.01 26.82 27.47
C LEU A 775 2.45 28.08 28.13
N SER A 776 2.62 29.25 27.49
CA SER A 776 2.07 30.52 27.96
C SER A 776 0.57 30.64 27.64
N ASP A 777 -0.08 31.66 28.21
CA ASP A 777 -1.48 31.96 27.93
C ASP A 777 -1.71 32.19 26.42
N ILE A 778 -2.86 31.75 25.92
CA ILE A 778 -3.19 31.82 24.49
C ILE A 778 -3.17 33.24 23.93
N HIS A 779 -3.47 34.25 24.75
CA HIS A 779 -3.42 35.66 24.34
C HIS A 779 -1.98 36.17 24.16
N GLN A 780 -1.00 35.46 24.72
CA GLN A 780 0.43 35.76 24.59
C GLN A 780 1.11 34.97 23.47
N TRP A 781 0.38 34.05 22.82
CA TRP A 781 0.92 33.30 21.70
C TRP A 781 1.29 34.29 20.58
N LYS A 782 2.44 34.05 19.95
CA LYS A 782 2.87 34.82 18.77
C LYS A 782 2.03 34.39 17.56
N ILE A 783 0.80 34.88 17.50
CA ILE A 783 -0.14 34.60 16.41
C ILE A 783 0.14 35.60 15.30
N PHE A 784 0.86 35.16 14.26
CA PHE A 784 1.02 35.92 13.04
C PHE A 784 -0.09 35.52 12.08
N THR A 785 -1.04 36.43 11.86
CA THR A 785 -2.12 36.20 10.91
C THR A 785 -1.65 36.48 9.48
N CYS A 786 -2.45 36.06 8.50
CA CYS A 786 -2.16 36.34 7.09
C CYS A 786 -2.11 37.85 6.80
N GLU A 787 -2.81 38.68 7.59
CA GLU A 787 -2.87 40.13 7.47
C GLU A 787 -1.56 40.79 7.94
N ASP A 788 -0.97 40.29 9.02
CA ASP A 788 0.31 40.79 9.57
C ASP A 788 1.49 40.60 8.60
N VAL A 789 1.43 39.56 7.78
CA VAL A 789 2.46 39.18 6.81
C VAL A 789 2.36 40.00 5.52
N LEU A 790 1.14 40.30 5.06
CA LEU A 790 0.89 41.00 3.80
C LEU A 790 1.28 42.49 3.82
N ALA A 791 1.46 43.07 5.01
CA ALA A 791 1.92 44.44 5.18
C ALA A 791 3.39 44.68 4.74
N LYS A 792 4.18 43.61 4.45
CA LYS A 792 5.63 43.75 4.26
C LYS A 792 6.20 43.42 2.87
N GLN A 793 5.60 42.56 2.02
CA GLN A 793 6.16 42.24 0.67
C GLN A 793 5.13 41.76 -0.38
N GLU A 794 5.29 42.19 -1.64
CA GLU A 794 4.60 41.62 -2.81
C GLU A 794 5.22 40.26 -3.22
N TYR A 795 4.61 39.15 -2.81
CA TYR A 795 5.01 37.82 -3.26
C TYR A 795 4.35 37.43 -4.60
N LYS A 796 5.16 37.05 -5.59
CA LYS A 796 4.68 36.49 -6.87
C LYS A 796 4.21 35.05 -6.68
N CYS A 797 2.93 34.88 -6.35
CA CYS A 797 2.26 33.58 -6.30
C CYS A 797 1.89 33.08 -7.72
N GLU A 798 1.75 31.75 -7.91
CA GLU A 798 1.19 31.14 -9.12
C GLU A 798 -0.30 31.51 -9.30
N LEU A 799 -0.56 32.73 -9.74
CA LEU A 799 -1.88 33.19 -10.16
C LEU A 799 -2.05 32.86 -11.66
N LYS A 800 -3.28 32.53 -12.09
CA LYS A 800 -3.57 32.50 -13.53
C LYS A 800 -3.38 33.92 -14.08
N VAL A 801 -2.24 34.18 -14.70
CA VAL A 801 -2.07 35.35 -15.55
C VAL A 801 -2.99 35.12 -16.75
N GLY A 802 -3.97 35.98 -16.96
CA GLY A 802 -4.76 35.98 -18.19
C GLY A 802 -3.83 36.20 -19.38
N LYS A 803 -3.37 35.12 -20.02
CA LYS A 803 -2.54 35.21 -21.22
C LYS A 803 -3.40 35.74 -22.37
N LYS A 804 -3.27 37.05 -22.66
CA LYS A 804 -3.09 37.51 -24.04
C LYS A 804 -1.60 37.76 -24.25
N THR A 805 -0.84 36.67 -24.31
CA THR A 805 0.53 36.70 -24.81
C THR A 805 0.62 35.59 -25.83
N THR A 806 0.63 35.98 -27.09
CA THR A 806 1.02 35.16 -28.24
C THR A 806 2.43 34.63 -27.97
N GLU A 807 2.53 33.39 -27.49
CA GLU A 807 3.77 32.64 -27.54
C GLU A 807 4.00 32.25 -29.01
N SER A 808 4.71 33.11 -29.74
CA SER A 808 5.33 32.71 -31.01
C SER A 808 6.48 31.75 -30.69
N SER A 809 6.32 30.50 -31.12
CA SER A 809 7.35 29.47 -31.12
C SER A 809 8.55 29.94 -31.96
N ALA A 810 9.55 30.54 -31.35
CA ALA A 810 10.84 30.77 -32.00
C ALA A 810 11.61 29.45 -32.03
N LEU A 811 11.67 28.81 -33.19
CA LEU A 811 12.62 27.76 -33.53
C LEU A 811 14.05 28.27 -33.27
N LEU A 812 14.68 27.83 -32.19
CA LEU A 812 16.11 28.01 -31.96
C LEU A 812 16.86 27.05 -32.90
N CYS A 813 17.25 27.55 -34.07
CA CYS A 813 18.25 26.92 -34.92
C CYS A 813 19.63 27.16 -34.28
N THR A 814 20.15 26.19 -33.54
CA THR A 814 21.55 26.21 -33.08
C THR A 814 22.46 25.78 -34.24
N LYS A 815 23.04 26.75 -34.95
CA LYS A 815 24.29 26.53 -35.69
C LYS A 815 25.43 26.75 -34.71
N GLU A 816 26.26 25.73 -34.48
CA GLU A 816 27.57 25.94 -33.85
C GLU A 816 28.40 26.80 -34.80
N ILE A 817 28.78 27.99 -34.33
CA ILE A 817 29.72 28.88 -35.02
C ILE A 817 31.04 28.72 -34.28
N GLU A 818 32.00 28.04 -34.89
CA GLU A 818 33.39 28.05 -34.45
C GLU A 818 33.99 29.42 -34.81
N GLY A 819 34.08 30.31 -33.81
CA GLY A 819 34.69 31.63 -33.96
C GLY A 819 34.43 32.50 -32.73
N ASN A 820 35.49 33.06 -32.15
CA ASN A 820 35.47 33.71 -30.83
C ASN A 820 34.84 35.13 -30.79
N GLN A 821 34.00 35.49 -31.77
CA GLN A 821 33.24 36.75 -31.77
C GLN A 821 31.79 36.49 -32.18
N ILE A 822 30.91 36.40 -31.17
CA ILE A 822 29.47 36.47 -31.38
C ILE A 822 29.14 37.95 -31.63
N GLU A 823 28.99 38.35 -32.89
CA GLU A 823 28.35 39.62 -33.22
C GLU A 823 26.87 39.53 -32.84
N THR A 824 26.55 40.13 -31.70
CA THR A 824 25.16 40.29 -31.26
C THR A 824 24.56 41.52 -31.95
N PRO A 825 23.23 41.54 -32.17
CA PRO A 825 22.55 42.73 -32.66
C PRO A 825 22.94 43.94 -31.79
N TYR A 826 23.37 45.02 -32.44
CA TYR A 826 23.75 46.29 -31.81
C TYR A 826 24.99 46.25 -30.91
N GLY A 827 25.86 45.24 -31.05
CA GLY A 827 27.14 45.15 -30.33
C GLY A 827 27.01 44.83 -28.84
N ILE A 828 25.86 44.30 -28.39
CA ILE A 828 25.60 43.98 -26.99
C ILE A 828 26.37 42.72 -26.57
N GLN A 829 27.52 42.88 -25.92
CA GLN A 829 28.31 41.74 -25.46
C GLN A 829 27.58 40.98 -24.34
N CYS A 830 27.02 39.80 -24.66
CA CYS A 830 26.30 38.96 -23.70
C CYS A 830 27.12 38.60 -22.44
N LYS A 831 28.45 38.53 -22.56
CA LYS A 831 29.37 38.23 -21.46
C LYS A 831 29.38 39.29 -20.36
N ASN A 832 28.90 40.51 -20.62
CA ASN A 832 28.89 41.62 -19.66
C ASN A 832 27.65 41.63 -18.75
N PHE A 833 26.77 40.61 -18.86
CA PHE A 833 25.53 40.53 -18.09
C PHE A 833 25.49 39.25 -17.25
N SER A 834 25.43 39.41 -15.92
CA SER A 834 25.26 38.32 -14.96
C SER A 834 23.83 37.78 -14.87
N SER A 835 22.88 38.34 -15.63
CA SER A 835 21.47 37.95 -15.61
C SER A 835 20.83 38.05 -16.99
N TYR A 836 20.25 36.94 -17.44
CA TYR A 836 19.51 36.85 -18.71
C TYR A 836 18.38 37.88 -18.81
N TYR A 837 17.64 38.13 -17.73
CA TYR A 837 16.56 39.14 -17.71
C TYR A 837 17.08 40.57 -17.73
N LYS A 838 18.33 40.82 -17.30
CA LYS A 838 18.96 42.13 -17.43
C LYS A 838 19.38 42.36 -18.88
N LEU A 839 19.93 41.34 -19.54
CA LEU A 839 20.23 41.35 -20.96
C LEU A 839 18.97 41.65 -21.80
N ILE A 840 17.87 40.90 -21.62
CA ILE A 840 16.61 41.14 -22.34
C ILE A 840 16.11 42.58 -22.16
N ARG A 841 16.11 43.09 -20.91
CA ARG A 841 15.64 44.45 -20.64
C ARG A 841 16.49 45.50 -21.34
N VAL A 842 17.81 45.36 -21.32
CA VAL A 842 18.72 46.29 -21.99
C VAL A 842 18.54 46.22 -23.51
N THR A 843 18.46 45.03 -24.09
CA THR A 843 18.18 44.86 -25.52
C THR A 843 16.83 45.48 -25.91
N ALA A 844 15.78 45.29 -25.11
CA ALA A 844 14.47 45.90 -25.36
C ALA A 844 14.50 47.43 -25.27
N TRP A 845 15.30 48.01 -24.36
CA TRP A 845 15.50 49.47 -24.28
C TRP A 845 16.23 50.02 -25.50
N VAL A 846 17.26 49.33 -25.98
CA VAL A 846 17.99 49.69 -27.21
C VAL A 846 17.07 49.64 -28.43
N GLU A 847 16.30 48.56 -28.59
CA GLU A 847 15.31 48.43 -29.67
C GLU A 847 14.24 49.54 -29.60
N ARG A 848 13.77 49.86 -28.41
CA ARG A 848 12.79 50.95 -28.20
C ARG A 848 13.37 52.32 -28.55
N PHE A 849 14.65 52.55 -28.24
CA PHE A 849 15.37 53.76 -28.62
C PHE A 849 15.53 53.88 -30.14
N ILE A 850 15.98 52.81 -30.80
CA ILE A 850 16.12 52.74 -32.26
C ILE A 850 14.78 52.96 -32.95
N SER A 851 13.70 52.31 -32.48
CA SER A 851 12.35 52.49 -32.99
C SER A 851 11.87 53.95 -32.88
N ARG A 852 12.23 54.64 -31.80
CA ARG A 852 11.92 56.07 -31.61
C ARG A 852 12.71 56.95 -32.56
N ILE A 853 14.00 56.68 -32.78
CA ILE A 853 14.82 57.45 -33.73
C ILE A 853 14.36 57.22 -35.19
N LYS A 854 14.04 55.98 -35.57
CA LYS A 854 13.49 55.67 -36.90
C LYS A 854 12.13 56.34 -37.16
N LYS A 855 11.33 56.60 -36.11
CA LYS A 855 10.09 57.40 -36.21
C LYS A 855 10.33 58.91 -36.36
N ILE A 856 11.49 59.42 -35.97
CA ILE A 856 11.84 60.85 -36.08
C ILE A 856 12.28 61.19 -37.52
N SER A 857 12.91 60.27 -38.26
CA SER A 857 13.39 60.53 -39.63
C SER A 857 12.29 60.64 -40.70
N VAL A 858 11.02 60.39 -40.36
CA VAL A 858 9.87 60.46 -41.28
C VAL A 858 9.05 61.76 -41.09
N LYS A 859 9.47 62.65 -40.18
CA LYS A 859 8.73 63.90 -39.86
C LYS A 859 9.46 65.22 -40.18
N THR A 860 10.54 65.21 -40.95
CA THR A 860 11.29 66.42 -41.36
C THR A 860 11.36 66.61 -42.88
N SER A 861 10.22 66.56 -43.56
CA SER A 861 10.11 66.96 -44.98
C SER A 861 8.94 67.90 -45.30
N LYS A 862 8.44 68.65 -44.31
CA LYS A 862 7.63 69.87 -44.54
C LYS A 862 7.95 70.89 -43.44
N ILE A 863 8.05 72.18 -43.83
CA ILE A 863 8.52 73.36 -43.07
C ILE A 863 10.04 73.52 -43.31
N LEU A 864 10.57 74.28 -44.28
CA LEU A 864 10.26 75.66 -44.73
C LEU A 864 10.76 75.88 -46.17
N THR A 865 9.96 76.58 -46.98
CA THR A 865 10.44 77.64 -47.89
C THR A 865 11.08 78.77 -47.11
#